data_AF-A0A3A8ZQ31-F1
#
_entry.id   AF-A0A3A8ZQ31-F1
#
_cell.length_a   1.000
_cell.length_b   1.000
_cell.length_c   1.000
_cell.angle_alpha   90.00
_cell.angle_beta   90.00
_cell.angle_gamma   90.00
#
_symmetry.space_group_name_H-M   'P 1'
#
loop_
_entity.id
_entity.type
_entity.pdbx_description
1 polymer ?
#
loop_
_entity_poly.entity_id
_entity_poly.type
_entity_poly.pdbx_seq_one_letter_code
_entity_poly.pdbx_strand_id
1 'polypeptide(L)'
;MYETYNQALTLHPDFFDPIHRKAKIVMEPGDPEFVKVSYYDEIPNVRVGEDGVVDFYLYAPDARKVEIGCLGGFAGNGRFALDPDGKGGFAGSKKFHYGMHYYHWFVDDVQVCNPTAGVSYGCFSVINTFEVPEKEDDFFYVRPVPHGTISICKYVSGVNGHVKESYVYTPPGYEKPENSRRQYPVLYLLHGVGENETGWIWQGKLNFIMDNLIAEGRCQEMIVVMACGYAFAEGEDPVFYPGDFDRELTEDIIPYMENHYRIKRGREHRAIAGLSLGSAQSALSVMKHPGTFGALGIFSGVFMEPLDTIIREETDRPHFIFLSCGSEEPEIRKEQEHYAVQLEEAEIPVLHKTYEGYHEWQVWRKSLADFVPALFGWKADTGKGTVDGRKWAALEDRKSTKEQLYRQSREEQMLFFNPVYKQVCFETDEEGRPAGRYIDSQPGFVYMGEGRVQISLYAPGALRAEVDVFDCGRISLQKDQKQPGYWCGVMEDVEPGFHYVTFSVNGTKVLNTQAPVGYGCFQSINYLDVPDLVFDYHELRNVPHGQIHMDYYTSSQTGRIKLCYVYTPPGYDALDGKKYPVLYLQHGGGENEIGWLRQGKIANIADNLLAEGRMEKMIIVMNTGYAFRADGTSHPAVGSFEEELVRDCVPYIDGQYATIADKWHRAMAGLSMGGMQAQKIALHHTELFASLGVFSGGFVIEDKEEDYRELLCHADRFREEMDLLFVSSGTEDHFYKRTVANVDKVRAEGVPVKAYFAEGRHDWNFWRRSVVRFLQNVFRRQAYNPYLPSWEYIPDGEPYVFDGRVYVYGSHDRYNGHVFCLGDYVCWSAPVEDLGNWRYEGVIYPKTADPLNADGKMCLYAPDITVGPDGRYYLYYVLDHVSVVSVAVCDTPAGEFTFYGYVQYPDGTRLGERQGDQPQFDPGVLTEGGRTYLYTGFCPRGDGSRTGAMVTVLGADMLTIEEEPRLVVPGCEHSAGSGFEGHEYFEAASIRKVGADYYFIYSSIVMHELCYAVSREPDRGFVYGGVIVSNCDLHIDSYKPADKPMAYGANNHGSIVQIGEDWYIFYHRHTNGTWYSRQGCAEKIRITEDGSIPQVEMTSCGLNGGCLRGGGEYGAYLACNLFTDTESVYVGDDRFPKIMQDGRDGDEEPGYIGNMKDHATAGFKYFDCKNVTGIGIKTRGYADGHFEVRTSWDGEVLARIPIRYSNVWEEYSVPVHIPDGPQAIYLTYRGEGNASLLSLILKTGEQL
;
A
#
# COMPACT_ATOMS: atom_id res chain seq x y z
N MET A 1 35.52 18.27 -3.08
CA MET A 1 35.01 19.02 -4.25
C MET A 1 33.55 18.71 -4.54
N TYR A 2 33.18 17.43 -4.78
CA TYR A 2 31.76 16.98 -4.76
C TYR A 2 30.98 17.49 -3.54
N GLU A 3 31.65 17.58 -2.39
CA GLU A 3 31.06 18.09 -1.14
C GLU A 3 31.22 19.59 -0.92
N THR A 4 32.09 20.26 -1.69
CA THR A 4 32.59 21.61 -1.38
C THR A 4 31.83 22.69 -2.16
N TYR A 5 31.34 22.39 -3.37
CA TYR A 5 30.62 23.35 -4.22
C TYR A 5 29.13 23.06 -4.39
N ASN A 6 28.72 21.79 -4.56
CA ASN A 6 27.30 21.45 -4.79
C ASN A 6 26.96 20.01 -4.41
N GLN A 7 26.03 19.83 -3.47
CA GLN A 7 25.55 18.51 -3.03
C GLN A 7 24.70 17.77 -4.09
N ALA A 8 24.19 18.47 -5.13
CA ALA A 8 23.35 17.87 -6.19
C ALA A 8 24.02 16.68 -6.90
N LEU A 9 25.35 16.68 -6.90
CA LEU A 9 26.17 15.64 -7.50
C LEU A 9 26.16 14.36 -6.68
N THR A 10 26.06 14.48 -5.35
CA THR A 10 26.06 13.35 -4.40
C THR A 10 24.67 12.89 -3.99
N LEU A 11 23.61 13.61 -4.40
CA LEU A 11 22.20 13.25 -4.20
C LEU A 11 21.64 12.33 -5.30
N HIS A 12 22.53 11.82 -6.15
CA HIS A 12 22.18 10.86 -7.18
C HIS A 12 22.39 9.45 -6.63
N PRO A 13 21.45 8.50 -6.83
CA PRO A 13 21.52 7.15 -6.24
C PRO A 13 22.83 6.41 -6.60
N ASP A 14 23.37 6.65 -7.80
CA ASP A 14 24.65 6.07 -8.25
C ASP A 14 25.92 6.79 -7.79
N PHE A 15 25.80 7.99 -7.23
CA PHE A 15 26.93 8.74 -6.67
C PHE A 15 27.06 8.54 -5.16
N PHE A 16 26.34 7.56 -4.61
CA PHE A 16 26.38 7.30 -3.19
C PHE A 16 27.73 6.71 -2.76
N ASP A 17 28.60 7.60 -2.28
CA ASP A 17 29.05 7.58 -0.90
C ASP A 17 29.52 8.99 -0.46
N PRO A 18 28.92 9.66 0.54
CA PRO A 18 29.49 10.87 1.15
C PRO A 18 30.80 10.61 1.91
N ILE A 19 31.34 9.40 1.87
CA ILE A 19 32.52 9.04 2.65
C ILE A 19 33.62 8.37 1.82
N HIS A 20 33.37 7.94 0.58
CA HIS A 20 34.30 7.09 -0.18
C HIS A 20 34.85 5.94 0.69
N ARG A 21 33.98 5.24 1.41
CA ARG A 21 34.32 4.17 2.33
C ARG A 21 33.70 2.83 1.95
N LYS A 22 34.46 1.77 2.21
CA LYS A 22 33.96 0.40 2.20
C LYS A 22 33.81 -0.14 3.61
N ALA A 23 32.79 -0.96 3.81
CA ALA A 23 32.66 -1.73 5.04
C ALA A 23 33.66 -2.89 5.04
N LYS A 24 34.30 -3.10 6.19
CA LYS A 24 35.08 -4.28 6.50
C LYS A 24 34.49 -4.95 7.73
N ILE A 25 34.23 -6.24 7.59
CA ILE A 25 33.91 -7.11 8.72
C ILE A 25 35.22 -7.57 9.37
N VAL A 26 35.38 -7.30 10.66
CA VAL A 26 36.50 -7.76 11.48
C VAL A 26 35.95 -8.67 12.56
N MET A 27 36.38 -9.94 12.54
CA MET A 27 36.06 -10.88 13.61
C MET A 27 36.99 -10.61 14.80
N GLU A 28 36.44 -10.53 16.02
CA GLU A 28 37.25 -10.28 17.21
C GLU A 28 38.07 -11.53 17.58
N PRO A 29 39.40 -11.43 17.78
CA PRO A 29 40.21 -12.58 18.14
C PRO A 29 39.78 -13.16 19.50
N GLY A 30 39.19 -14.36 19.48
CA GLY A 30 38.74 -15.07 20.68
C GLY A 30 37.21 -15.11 20.87
N ASP A 31 36.46 -14.36 20.06
CA ASP A 31 35.00 -14.43 20.00
C ASP A 31 34.55 -14.52 18.53
N PRO A 32 34.46 -15.75 17.96
CA PRO A 32 34.10 -15.95 16.57
C PRO A 32 32.65 -15.55 16.24
N GLU A 33 31.81 -15.23 17.24
CA GLU A 33 30.45 -14.72 17.04
C GLU A 33 30.38 -13.18 17.07
N PHE A 34 31.43 -12.49 17.51
CA PHE A 34 31.49 -11.02 17.51
C PHE A 34 32.01 -10.48 16.17
N VAL A 35 31.10 -9.86 15.41
CA VAL A 35 31.34 -9.29 14.09
C VAL A 35 31.40 -7.76 14.22
N LYS A 36 32.59 -7.18 14.13
CA LYS A 36 32.74 -5.72 14.11
C LYS A 36 32.72 -5.20 12.67
N VAL A 37 31.73 -4.39 12.33
CA VAL A 37 31.71 -3.64 11.05
C VAL A 37 32.47 -2.32 11.25
N SER A 38 33.42 -2.03 10.37
CA SER A 38 34.15 -0.76 10.34
C SER A 38 34.28 -0.25 8.91
N TYR A 39 34.16 1.06 8.71
CA TYR A 39 34.32 1.69 7.40
C TYR A 39 35.76 2.20 7.21
N TYR A 40 36.31 2.04 6.00
CA TYR A 40 37.65 2.55 5.63
C TYR A 40 37.62 3.26 4.29
N ASP A 41 38.43 4.31 4.12
CA ASP A 41 38.46 5.09 2.89
C ASP A 41 39.04 4.27 1.70
N GLU A 42 38.37 4.33 0.56
CA GLU A 42 38.77 3.76 -0.72
C GLU A 42 39.26 4.87 -1.67
N ILE A 43 40.20 4.53 -2.55
CA ILE A 43 40.67 5.45 -3.61
C ILE A 43 39.50 5.67 -4.59
N PRO A 44 38.99 6.90 -4.76
CA PRO A 44 37.89 7.16 -5.69
C PRO A 44 38.32 6.87 -7.13
N ASN A 45 37.47 6.20 -7.91
CA ASN A 45 37.74 5.92 -9.32
C ASN A 45 37.70 7.16 -10.21
N VAL A 46 36.92 8.16 -9.80
CA VAL A 46 36.93 9.49 -10.38
C VAL A 46 36.95 10.51 -9.25
N ARG A 47 37.93 11.40 -9.28
CA ARG A 47 38.00 12.55 -8.37
C ARG A 47 38.14 13.82 -9.18
N VAL A 48 37.19 14.73 -9.02
CA VAL A 48 37.20 16.04 -9.68
C VAL A 48 37.84 17.07 -8.74
N GLY A 49 38.92 17.73 -9.18
CA GLY A 49 39.63 18.79 -8.46
C GLY A 49 39.11 20.20 -8.76
N GLU A 50 39.30 21.14 -7.83
CA GLU A 50 38.71 22.51 -7.89
C GLU A 50 39.21 23.38 -9.06
N ASP A 51 40.27 22.95 -9.73
CA ASP A 51 40.88 23.58 -10.90
C ASP A 51 40.41 22.95 -12.23
N GLY A 52 39.47 22.01 -12.16
CA GLY A 52 38.94 21.23 -13.28
C GLY A 52 39.81 20.04 -13.68
N VAL A 53 40.86 19.72 -12.92
CA VAL A 53 41.63 18.48 -13.12
C VAL A 53 40.85 17.29 -12.57
N VAL A 54 40.65 16.28 -13.39
CA VAL A 54 39.96 15.05 -13.01
C VAL A 54 40.97 13.91 -12.95
N ASP A 55 41.07 13.30 -11.78
CA ASP A 55 41.86 12.09 -11.55
C ASP A 55 40.99 10.85 -11.79
N PHE A 56 41.55 9.90 -12.53
CA PHE A 56 40.95 8.60 -12.81
C PHE A 56 41.77 7.51 -12.16
N TYR A 57 41.10 6.52 -11.58
CA TYR A 57 41.69 5.30 -11.06
C TYR A 57 40.84 4.09 -11.45
N LEU A 58 41.48 3.00 -11.88
CA LEU A 58 40.82 1.70 -12.08
C LEU A 58 41.75 0.58 -11.65
N TYR A 59 41.23 -0.32 -10.81
CA TYR A 59 41.91 -1.57 -10.49
C TYR A 59 41.65 -2.62 -11.58
N ALA A 60 42.68 -2.92 -12.37
CA ALA A 60 42.63 -3.84 -13.51
C ALA A 60 43.93 -4.66 -13.58
N PRO A 61 44.14 -5.63 -12.68
CA PRO A 61 45.45 -6.24 -12.42
C PRO A 61 46.02 -7.05 -13.59
N ASP A 62 45.15 -7.56 -14.47
CA ASP A 62 45.54 -8.35 -15.64
C ASP A 62 45.67 -7.51 -16.92
N ALA A 63 45.32 -6.22 -16.85
CA ALA A 63 45.33 -5.33 -18.02
C ALA A 63 46.76 -4.91 -18.40
N ARG A 64 46.99 -4.75 -19.70
CA ARG A 64 48.25 -4.19 -20.23
C ARG A 64 48.14 -2.68 -20.45
N LYS A 65 46.92 -2.23 -20.74
CA LYS A 65 46.63 -0.84 -21.09
C LYS A 65 45.23 -0.47 -20.59
N VAL A 66 45.14 0.68 -19.94
CA VAL A 66 43.86 1.31 -19.58
C VAL A 66 43.82 2.71 -20.17
N GLU A 67 42.71 3.06 -20.83
CA GLU A 67 42.47 4.39 -21.38
C GLU A 67 41.09 4.91 -20.98
N ILE A 68 40.96 6.24 -20.97
CA ILE A 68 39.68 6.94 -20.89
C ILE A 68 39.37 7.49 -22.26
N GLY A 69 38.17 7.19 -22.78
CA GLY A 69 37.63 7.79 -24.00
C GLY A 69 36.41 8.64 -23.69
N CYS A 70 36.43 9.90 -24.10
CA CYS A 70 35.33 10.83 -23.90
C CYS A 70 34.33 10.77 -25.06
N LEU A 71 33.08 11.18 -24.80
CA LEU A 71 32.00 11.15 -25.77
C LEU A 71 31.56 12.58 -26.12
N GLY A 72 32.26 13.18 -27.09
CA GLY A 72 31.90 14.46 -27.69
C GLY A 72 32.09 15.69 -26.79
N GLY A 73 31.46 16.78 -27.21
CA GLY A 73 31.39 18.02 -26.45
C GLY A 73 32.74 18.63 -26.07
N PHE A 74 32.76 19.34 -24.94
CA PHE A 74 33.98 19.91 -24.37
C PHE A 74 35.08 18.88 -24.04
N ALA A 75 34.73 17.63 -23.78
CA ALA A 75 35.70 16.57 -23.52
C ALA A 75 36.38 16.07 -24.80
N GLY A 76 35.74 16.27 -25.95
CA GLY A 76 36.13 15.75 -27.26
C GLY A 76 35.95 14.23 -27.37
N ASN A 77 36.38 13.66 -28.50
CA ASN A 77 36.30 12.21 -28.78
C ASN A 77 37.63 11.47 -28.59
N GLY A 78 38.64 12.15 -28.02
CA GLY A 78 39.99 11.60 -27.86
C GLY A 78 40.06 10.56 -26.75
N ARG A 79 41.02 9.63 -26.87
CA ARG A 79 41.43 8.73 -25.79
C ARG A 79 42.73 9.19 -25.16
N PHE A 80 42.90 8.94 -23.87
CA PHE A 80 44.19 9.11 -23.19
C PHE A 80 44.46 7.94 -22.25
N ALA A 81 45.73 7.52 -22.20
CA ALA A 81 46.16 6.38 -21.40
C ALA A 81 46.36 6.77 -19.93
N LEU A 82 46.13 5.80 -19.06
CA LEU A 82 46.46 5.85 -17.64
C LEU A 82 47.77 5.10 -17.38
N ASP A 83 48.53 5.56 -16.39
CA ASP A 83 49.80 4.97 -16.00
C ASP A 83 49.58 3.84 -14.97
N PRO A 84 50.26 2.69 -15.08
CA PRO A 84 50.16 1.63 -14.09
C PRO A 84 50.77 2.06 -12.74
N ASP A 85 50.09 1.76 -11.64
CA ASP A 85 50.52 2.08 -10.27
C ASP A 85 51.52 1.05 -9.67
N GLY A 86 51.79 -0.03 -10.41
CA GLY A 86 52.67 -1.14 -10.00
C GLY A 86 52.07 -2.15 -9.02
N LYS A 87 50.78 -2.01 -8.66
CA LYS A 87 50.01 -2.88 -7.75
C LYS A 87 48.75 -3.46 -8.41
N GLY A 88 48.60 -3.27 -9.72
CA GLY A 88 47.46 -3.73 -10.51
C GLY A 88 46.42 -2.64 -10.78
N GLY A 89 46.63 -1.41 -10.30
CA GLY A 89 45.82 -0.26 -10.64
C GLY A 89 46.41 0.57 -11.77
N PHE A 90 45.57 1.41 -12.37
CA PHE A 90 45.93 2.39 -13.38
C PHE A 90 45.40 3.75 -12.96
N ALA A 91 46.25 4.78 -13.01
CA ALA A 91 45.93 6.12 -12.57
C ALA A 91 46.35 7.18 -13.61
N GLY A 92 45.60 8.27 -13.70
CA GLY A 92 45.99 9.39 -14.55
C GLY A 92 45.05 10.57 -14.38
N SER A 93 45.50 11.75 -14.80
CA SER A 93 44.75 12.99 -14.59
C SER A 93 44.68 13.80 -15.88
N LYS A 94 43.55 14.44 -16.14
CA LYS A 94 43.37 15.35 -17.26
C LYS A 94 42.50 16.54 -16.84
N LYS A 95 42.81 17.73 -17.38
CA LYS A 95 41.98 18.91 -17.18
C LYS A 95 40.78 18.90 -18.13
N PHE A 96 39.59 19.10 -17.58
CA PHE A 96 38.32 19.18 -18.31
C PHE A 96 37.70 20.57 -18.17
N HIS A 97 36.83 20.90 -19.12
CA HIS A 97 35.97 22.06 -19.04
C HIS A 97 34.82 21.84 -18.04
N TYR A 98 34.17 22.91 -17.59
CA TYR A 98 32.95 22.79 -16.78
C TYR A 98 31.84 22.10 -17.59
N GLY A 99 30.93 21.44 -16.89
CA GLY A 99 29.82 20.68 -17.47
C GLY A 99 29.84 19.20 -17.09
N MET A 100 28.80 18.50 -17.55
CA MET A 100 28.63 17.06 -17.35
C MET A 100 29.23 16.31 -18.54
N HIS A 101 30.03 15.28 -18.27
CA HIS A 101 30.78 14.55 -19.28
C HIS A 101 30.42 13.06 -19.26
N TYR A 102 30.01 12.54 -20.43
CA TYR A 102 29.91 11.11 -20.70
C TYR A 102 31.28 10.55 -21.10
N TYR A 103 31.63 9.38 -20.58
CA TYR A 103 32.90 8.74 -20.92
C TYR A 103 32.84 7.21 -20.80
N HIS A 104 33.82 6.56 -21.41
CA HIS A 104 34.03 5.13 -21.37
C HIS A 104 35.44 4.80 -20.90
N TRP A 105 35.55 3.67 -20.21
CA TRP A 105 36.83 3.04 -19.92
C TRP A 105 37.19 2.08 -21.06
N PHE A 106 38.46 1.98 -21.39
CA PHE A 106 38.98 0.98 -22.32
C PHE A 106 40.05 0.16 -21.61
N VAL A 107 39.86 -1.16 -21.56
CA VAL A 107 40.80 -2.12 -20.97
C VAL A 107 41.28 -3.04 -22.08
N ASP A 108 42.57 -2.95 -22.43
CA ASP A 108 43.15 -3.64 -23.58
C ASP A 108 42.35 -3.45 -24.87
N ASP A 109 42.02 -2.19 -25.16
CA ASP A 109 41.21 -1.72 -26.29
C ASP A 109 39.74 -2.16 -26.31
N VAL A 110 39.26 -2.86 -25.27
CA VAL A 110 37.84 -3.23 -25.08
C VAL A 110 37.13 -2.15 -24.28
N GLN A 111 36.02 -1.63 -24.80
CA GLN A 111 35.16 -0.68 -24.10
C GLN A 111 34.45 -1.35 -22.91
N VAL A 112 34.51 -0.75 -21.73
CA VAL A 112 33.86 -1.25 -20.51
C VAL A 112 33.17 -0.14 -19.73
N CYS A 113 32.14 -0.51 -18.97
CA CYS A 113 31.47 0.37 -18.01
C CYS A 113 31.94 -0.02 -16.59
N ASN A 114 32.53 0.92 -15.85
CA ASN A 114 33.08 0.69 -14.52
C ASN A 114 31.96 0.74 -13.47
N PRO A 115 31.67 -0.36 -12.73
CA PRO A 115 30.61 -0.41 -11.70
C PRO A 115 30.85 0.50 -10.50
N THR A 116 32.10 0.93 -10.30
CA THR A 116 32.53 1.68 -9.11
C THR A 116 32.75 3.18 -9.39
N ALA A 117 32.42 3.63 -10.60
CA ALA A 117 32.38 5.06 -10.95
C ALA A 117 30.92 5.49 -11.14
N GLY A 118 30.63 6.79 -11.02
CA GLY A 118 29.30 7.32 -11.25
C GLY A 118 28.76 6.89 -12.62
N VAL A 119 27.52 6.42 -12.64
CA VAL A 119 26.80 6.03 -13.86
C VAL A 119 25.51 6.84 -13.99
N SER A 120 24.99 6.87 -15.21
CA SER A 120 23.66 7.35 -15.53
C SER A 120 23.15 6.59 -16.76
N TYR A 121 21.88 6.78 -17.11
CA TYR A 121 21.36 6.28 -18.39
C TYR A 121 21.48 7.37 -19.45
N GLY A 122 22.13 7.06 -20.57
CA GLY A 122 22.25 7.95 -21.71
C GLY A 122 22.81 7.24 -22.93
N CYS A 123 22.57 7.78 -24.12
CA CYS A 123 22.99 7.16 -25.38
C CYS A 123 22.54 5.67 -25.51
N PHE A 124 21.32 5.34 -25.08
CA PHE A 124 20.72 4.00 -25.05
C PHE A 124 21.48 2.98 -24.19
N SER A 125 22.23 3.44 -23.18
CA SER A 125 23.00 2.54 -22.33
C SER A 125 23.24 3.11 -20.94
N VAL A 126 23.61 2.23 -20.01
CA VAL A 126 24.26 2.66 -18.78
C VAL A 126 25.68 3.14 -19.11
N ILE A 127 25.99 4.38 -18.77
CA ILE A 127 27.23 5.05 -19.17
C ILE A 127 27.88 5.73 -17.96
N ASN A 128 29.22 5.69 -17.89
CA ASN A 128 29.92 6.38 -16.82
C ASN A 128 29.91 7.89 -17.06
N THR A 129 29.74 8.63 -15.97
CA THR A 129 29.64 10.09 -16.01
C THR A 129 30.36 10.76 -14.85
N PHE A 130 30.83 11.98 -15.08
CA PHE A 130 31.30 12.89 -14.04
C PHE A 130 30.90 14.33 -14.40
N GLU A 131 30.94 15.21 -13.42
CA GLU A 131 30.59 16.63 -13.62
C GLU A 131 31.68 17.52 -13.04
N VAL A 132 32.10 18.50 -13.84
CA VAL A 132 33.01 19.57 -13.44
C VAL A 132 32.17 20.81 -13.18
N PRO A 133 32.09 21.33 -11.95
CA PRO A 133 31.25 22.47 -11.62
C PRO A 133 31.73 23.74 -12.31
N GLU A 134 30.78 24.58 -12.70
CA GLU A 134 31.02 25.95 -13.17
C GLU A 134 31.05 26.88 -11.94
N LYS A 135 32.10 27.69 -11.79
CA LYS A 135 32.30 28.49 -10.56
C LYS A 135 31.29 29.63 -10.41
N GLU A 136 30.73 30.14 -11.50
CA GLU A 136 29.87 31.34 -11.52
C GLU A 136 28.39 31.02 -11.79
N ASP A 137 28.02 29.79 -12.15
CA ASP A 137 26.65 29.34 -12.38
C ASP A 137 26.20 28.34 -11.31
N ASP A 138 25.34 28.78 -10.39
CA ASP A 138 24.88 28.01 -9.22
C ASP A 138 23.35 27.81 -9.18
N PHE A 139 22.64 28.15 -10.26
CA PHE A 139 21.18 28.09 -10.34
C PHE A 139 20.58 26.68 -10.25
N PHE A 140 21.39 25.65 -10.50
CA PHE A 140 21.03 24.23 -10.37
C PHE A 140 21.70 23.56 -9.17
N TYR A 141 22.34 24.35 -8.29
CA TYR A 141 22.95 23.82 -7.07
C TYR A 141 21.88 23.55 -6.03
N VAL A 142 22.15 22.56 -5.18
CA VAL A 142 21.35 22.36 -3.98
C VAL A 142 21.57 23.56 -3.06
N ARG A 143 20.50 24.29 -2.74
CA ARG A 143 20.49 25.44 -1.84
C ARG A 143 19.50 25.19 -0.71
N PRO A 144 19.65 25.86 0.46
CA PRO A 144 18.71 25.73 1.57
C PRO A 144 17.43 26.56 1.32
N VAL A 145 16.71 26.21 0.25
CA VAL A 145 15.41 26.77 -0.13
C VAL A 145 14.32 25.70 0.08
N PRO A 146 13.03 26.07 0.16
CA PRO A 146 11.97 25.09 0.11
C PRO A 146 12.09 24.23 -1.15
N HIS A 147 12.07 22.90 -0.99
CA HIS A 147 12.18 21.95 -2.08
C HIS A 147 10.81 21.43 -2.51
N GLY A 148 10.60 21.29 -3.81
CA GLY A 148 9.47 20.56 -4.39
C GLY A 148 9.66 19.05 -4.29
N THR A 149 8.59 18.32 -4.58
CA THR A 149 8.60 16.85 -4.53
C THR A 149 8.62 16.29 -5.96
N ILE A 150 9.40 15.24 -6.18
CA ILE A 150 9.36 14.46 -7.43
C ILE A 150 8.55 13.19 -7.19
N SER A 151 7.41 13.07 -7.84
CA SER A 151 6.57 11.87 -7.78
C SER A 151 6.80 10.99 -9.01
N ILE A 152 6.98 9.70 -8.80
CA ILE A 152 7.04 8.66 -9.83
C ILE A 152 5.65 8.01 -9.83
N CYS A 153 4.94 8.14 -10.94
CA CYS A 153 3.60 7.58 -11.11
C CYS A 153 3.56 6.58 -12.27
N LYS A 154 2.72 5.55 -12.13
CA LYS A 154 2.57 4.47 -13.10
C LYS A 154 1.24 4.60 -13.86
N TYR A 155 1.29 4.43 -15.18
CA TYR A 155 0.11 4.36 -16.05
C TYR A 155 0.30 3.27 -17.11
N VAL A 156 -0.78 2.82 -17.73
CA VAL A 156 -0.73 1.83 -18.83
C VAL A 156 -0.82 2.56 -20.17
N SER A 157 0.21 2.38 -21.01
CA SER A 157 0.24 2.94 -22.37
C SER A 157 -0.81 2.28 -23.27
N GLY A 158 -1.59 3.08 -23.97
CA GLY A 158 -2.51 2.63 -25.03
C GLY A 158 -1.86 2.25 -26.33
N VAL A 159 -0.57 2.54 -26.48
CA VAL A 159 0.17 2.31 -27.72
C VAL A 159 0.78 0.92 -27.71
N ASN A 160 1.47 0.55 -26.62
CA ASN A 160 2.17 -0.73 -26.52
C ASN A 160 1.71 -1.61 -25.35
N GLY A 161 0.77 -1.15 -24.53
CA GLY A 161 0.25 -1.90 -23.39
C GLY A 161 1.21 -1.99 -22.21
N HIS A 162 2.37 -1.32 -22.23
CA HIS A 162 3.33 -1.33 -21.13
C HIS A 162 2.80 -0.54 -19.95
N VAL A 163 3.08 -0.99 -18.73
CA VAL A 163 3.10 -0.10 -17.57
C VAL A 163 4.31 0.83 -17.73
N LYS A 164 4.12 2.14 -17.65
CA LYS A 164 5.18 3.15 -17.78
C LYS A 164 5.21 4.08 -16.58
N GLU A 165 6.40 4.59 -16.26
CA GLU A 165 6.60 5.62 -15.24
C GLU A 165 6.61 7.02 -15.89
N SER A 166 6.03 7.99 -15.19
CA SER A 166 6.28 9.42 -15.41
C SER A 166 6.81 10.05 -14.12
N TYR A 167 7.82 10.91 -14.25
CA TYR A 167 8.34 11.71 -13.16
C TYR A 167 7.61 13.05 -13.16
N VAL A 168 7.12 13.48 -12.00
CA VAL A 168 6.28 14.67 -11.86
C VAL A 168 6.83 15.55 -10.75
N TYR A 169 7.29 16.75 -11.10
CA TYR A 169 7.66 17.78 -10.13
C TYR A 169 6.43 18.55 -9.69
N THR A 170 6.21 18.64 -8.38
CA THR A 170 5.26 19.56 -7.76
C THR A 170 6.01 20.65 -6.99
N PRO A 171 5.55 21.91 -7.05
CA PRO A 171 6.26 23.02 -6.43
C PRO A 171 6.23 22.94 -4.88
N PRO A 172 7.18 23.58 -4.18
CA PRO A 172 7.24 23.55 -2.72
C PRO A 172 5.90 23.94 -2.07
N GLY A 173 5.45 23.12 -1.13
CA GLY A 173 4.19 23.34 -0.42
C GLY A 173 2.93 22.94 -1.19
N TYR A 174 3.05 22.25 -2.33
CA TYR A 174 1.92 21.72 -3.09
C TYR A 174 0.94 20.96 -2.19
N GLU A 175 1.41 20.08 -1.29
CA GLU A 175 0.56 19.25 -0.41
C GLU A 175 0.02 19.95 0.84
N LYS A 176 0.36 21.24 1.04
CA LYS A 176 -0.07 21.95 2.24
C LYS A 176 -1.57 22.29 2.21
N PRO A 177 -2.32 22.10 3.31
CA PRO A 177 -3.76 22.39 3.36
C PRO A 177 -4.15 23.80 2.93
N GLU A 178 -3.34 24.82 3.23
CA GLU A 178 -3.56 26.20 2.78
C GLU A 178 -3.54 26.37 1.26
N ASN A 179 -2.93 25.43 0.53
CA ASN A 179 -2.84 25.41 -0.93
C ASN A 179 -3.87 24.48 -1.57
N SER A 180 -4.80 23.90 -0.79
CA SER A 180 -5.77 22.90 -1.26
C SER A 180 -6.66 23.32 -2.43
N ARG A 181 -6.95 24.62 -2.54
CA ARG A 181 -7.76 25.20 -3.63
C ARG A 181 -6.92 25.71 -4.79
N ARG A 182 -5.58 25.68 -4.70
CA ARG A 182 -4.70 26.13 -5.78
C ARG A 182 -4.67 25.08 -6.87
N GLN A 183 -4.68 25.56 -8.11
CA GLN A 183 -4.38 24.77 -9.30
C GLN A 183 -3.15 25.38 -9.97
N TYR A 184 -2.37 24.54 -10.64
CA TYR A 184 -1.08 24.90 -11.21
C TYR A 184 -1.09 24.74 -12.73
N PRO A 185 -0.44 25.64 -13.50
CA PRO A 185 -0.15 25.36 -14.89
C PRO A 185 0.85 24.19 -14.99
N VAL A 186 0.95 23.58 -16.16
CA VAL A 186 1.75 22.37 -16.38
C VAL A 186 2.69 22.50 -17.59
N LEU A 187 3.93 22.03 -17.41
CA LEU A 187 4.94 21.87 -18.45
C LEU A 187 5.19 20.38 -18.69
N TYR A 188 5.02 19.91 -19.93
CA TYR A 188 5.47 18.59 -20.36
C TYR A 188 6.88 18.71 -20.93
N LEU A 189 7.85 17.99 -20.36
CA LEU A 189 9.27 18.14 -20.67
C LEU A 189 9.88 16.81 -21.15
N LEU A 190 10.32 16.77 -22.41
CA LEU A 190 10.76 15.56 -23.09
C LEU A 190 12.29 15.46 -23.15
N HIS A 191 12.81 14.24 -22.99
CA HIS A 191 14.24 13.95 -23.08
C HIS A 191 14.70 13.77 -24.54
N GLY A 192 16.02 13.71 -24.75
CA GLY A 192 16.62 13.48 -26.07
C GLY A 192 16.74 12.02 -26.47
N VAL A 193 17.28 11.80 -27.67
CA VAL A 193 17.55 10.46 -28.20
C VAL A 193 18.59 9.74 -27.33
N GLY A 194 18.31 8.48 -26.97
CA GLY A 194 19.16 7.68 -26.10
C GLY A 194 19.03 7.97 -24.60
N GLU A 195 18.26 8.96 -24.20
CA GLU A 195 17.93 9.25 -22.79
C GLU A 195 16.58 8.63 -22.41
N ASN A 196 16.11 8.87 -21.18
CA ASN A 196 14.80 8.42 -20.68
C ASN A 196 14.18 9.44 -19.69
N GLU A 197 13.06 9.09 -19.05
CA GLU A 197 12.31 9.89 -18.09
C GLU A 197 13.14 10.39 -16.88
N THR A 198 14.23 9.68 -16.56
CA THR A 198 15.11 10.02 -15.44
C THR A 198 16.09 11.16 -15.77
N GLY A 199 16.30 11.42 -17.07
CA GLY A 199 17.26 12.37 -17.63
C GLY A 199 17.22 13.76 -16.99
N TRP A 200 16.02 14.32 -16.88
CA TRP A 200 15.82 15.69 -16.39
C TRP A 200 16.06 15.84 -14.88
N ILE A 201 15.94 14.77 -14.11
CA ILE A 201 16.23 14.78 -12.67
C ILE A 201 17.73 14.62 -12.44
N TRP A 202 18.31 13.59 -13.05
CA TRP A 202 19.68 13.18 -12.74
C TRP A 202 20.74 14.02 -13.43
N GLN A 203 20.63 14.19 -14.74
CA GLN A 203 21.54 15.00 -15.55
C GLN A 203 21.03 16.43 -15.68
N GLY A 204 19.71 16.62 -15.80
CA GLY A 204 19.10 17.94 -15.96
C GLY A 204 19.01 18.77 -14.67
N LYS A 205 19.04 18.14 -13.48
CA LYS A 205 18.90 18.81 -12.18
C LYS A 205 17.66 19.71 -12.08
N LEU A 206 16.58 19.32 -12.77
CA LEU A 206 15.37 20.13 -12.93
C LEU A 206 14.78 20.56 -11.60
N ASN A 207 14.68 19.65 -10.63
CA ASN A 207 14.10 19.93 -9.31
C ASN A 207 14.81 21.12 -8.64
N PHE A 208 16.15 21.14 -8.64
CA PHE A 208 16.91 22.22 -8.03
C PHE A 208 16.82 23.54 -8.83
N ILE A 209 16.77 23.47 -10.17
CA ILE A 209 16.53 24.64 -11.02
C ILE A 209 15.18 25.27 -10.67
N MET A 210 14.12 24.46 -10.61
CA MET A 210 12.77 24.93 -10.30
C MET A 210 12.69 25.50 -8.88
N ASP A 211 13.21 24.78 -7.88
CA ASP A 211 13.20 25.22 -6.48
C ASP A 211 13.89 26.58 -6.31
N ASN A 212 15.08 26.74 -6.89
CA ASN A 212 15.85 27.98 -6.80
C ASN A 212 15.13 29.14 -7.51
N LEU A 213 14.62 28.93 -8.73
CA LEU A 213 13.94 29.99 -9.48
C LEU A 213 12.59 30.39 -8.85
N ILE A 214 11.86 29.44 -8.28
CA ILE A 214 10.62 29.72 -7.54
C ILE A 214 10.94 30.50 -6.27
N ALA A 215 11.95 30.08 -5.49
CA ALA A 215 12.37 30.79 -4.28
C ALA A 215 12.88 32.21 -4.56
N GLU A 216 13.51 32.44 -5.72
CA GLU A 216 13.92 33.75 -6.21
C GLU A 216 12.76 34.60 -6.76
N GLY A 217 11.56 34.03 -6.92
CA GLY A 217 10.41 34.70 -7.52
C GLY A 217 10.55 34.96 -9.02
N ARG A 218 11.42 34.20 -9.71
CA ARG A 218 11.73 34.37 -11.14
C ARG A 218 10.82 33.58 -12.07
N CYS A 219 10.24 32.47 -11.61
CA CYS A 219 9.18 31.76 -12.32
C CYS A 219 8.00 31.49 -11.38
N GLN A 220 6.81 31.28 -11.97
CA GLN A 220 5.63 30.92 -11.19
C GLN A 220 5.65 29.45 -10.80
N GLU A 221 5.00 29.11 -9.69
CA GLU A 221 4.74 27.73 -9.29
C GLU A 221 4.01 26.97 -10.42
N MET A 222 4.55 25.83 -10.84
CA MET A 222 3.99 24.99 -11.91
C MET A 222 4.32 23.52 -11.67
N ILE A 223 3.54 22.64 -12.28
CA ILE A 223 3.83 21.20 -12.34
C ILE A 223 4.71 20.92 -13.57
N VAL A 224 5.71 20.07 -13.45
CA VAL A 224 6.52 19.61 -14.59
C VAL A 224 6.42 18.10 -14.74
N VAL A 225 6.02 17.62 -15.92
CA VAL A 225 5.83 16.20 -16.22
C VAL A 225 6.92 15.75 -17.17
N MET A 226 7.72 14.78 -16.74
CA MET A 226 8.83 14.18 -17.47
C MET A 226 8.49 12.73 -17.78
N ALA A 227 8.20 12.46 -19.06
CA ALA A 227 7.77 11.15 -19.53
C ALA A 227 8.81 10.52 -20.46
N CYS A 228 8.77 9.19 -20.55
CA CYS A 228 9.56 8.43 -21.50
C CYS A 228 9.00 8.60 -22.92
N GLY A 229 9.73 9.31 -23.78
CA GLY A 229 9.34 9.65 -25.15
C GLY A 229 9.28 8.47 -26.14
N TYR A 230 9.45 7.23 -25.66
CA TYR A 230 9.47 6.01 -26.46
C TYR A 230 8.16 5.23 -26.35
N ALA A 231 7.45 5.05 -27.46
CA ALA A 231 6.16 4.37 -27.52
C ALA A 231 6.07 3.43 -28.73
N PHE A 232 7.03 2.49 -28.83
CA PHE A 232 7.10 1.53 -29.93
C PHE A 232 5.99 0.48 -29.85
N ALA A 233 5.23 0.31 -30.94
CA ALA A 233 4.34 -0.84 -31.07
C ALA A 233 5.13 -2.12 -31.42
N GLU A 234 4.59 -3.29 -31.09
CA GLU A 234 5.21 -4.56 -31.43
C GLU A 234 5.33 -4.72 -32.96
N GLY A 235 6.54 -5.04 -33.43
CA GLY A 235 6.83 -5.22 -34.87
C GLY A 235 6.94 -3.92 -35.68
N GLU A 236 6.92 -2.75 -35.04
CA GLU A 236 7.17 -1.47 -35.71
C GLU A 236 8.67 -1.29 -36.02
N ASP A 237 8.98 -0.88 -37.25
CA ASP A 237 10.31 -0.41 -37.69
C ASP A 237 10.30 1.13 -37.74
N PRO A 238 10.36 1.81 -36.57
CA PRO A 238 10.31 3.25 -36.48
C PRO A 238 11.55 3.86 -37.16
N VAL A 239 11.30 4.93 -37.91
CA VAL A 239 12.34 5.75 -38.53
C VAL A 239 12.82 6.77 -37.50
N PHE A 240 12.75 8.06 -37.78
CA PHE A 240 13.29 9.10 -36.90
C PHE A 240 12.54 9.22 -35.56
N TYR A 241 11.20 9.14 -35.57
CA TYR A 241 10.36 9.23 -34.36
C TYR A 241 10.19 7.86 -33.69
N PRO A 242 10.38 7.75 -32.36
CA PRO A 242 10.42 6.47 -31.68
C PRO A 242 9.02 5.94 -31.27
N GLY A 243 8.22 5.58 -32.28
CA GLY A 243 6.83 5.12 -32.12
C GLY A 243 5.83 6.27 -31.96
N ASP A 244 4.59 5.94 -31.58
CA ASP A 244 3.46 6.88 -31.51
C ASP A 244 3.34 7.56 -30.14
N PHE A 245 4.41 8.24 -29.71
CA PHE A 245 4.41 8.95 -28.42
C PHE A 245 3.41 10.11 -28.37
N ASP A 246 3.08 10.73 -29.50
CA ASP A 246 2.07 11.81 -29.59
C ASP A 246 0.70 11.31 -29.12
N ARG A 247 0.31 10.09 -29.52
CA ARG A 247 -0.90 9.44 -29.04
C ARG A 247 -0.83 9.11 -27.56
N GLU A 248 0.27 8.53 -27.09
CA GLU A 248 0.45 8.23 -25.66
C GLU A 248 0.39 9.51 -24.79
N LEU A 249 1.02 10.60 -25.24
CA LEU A 249 0.97 11.90 -24.56
C LEU A 249 -0.46 12.42 -24.45
N THR A 250 -1.22 12.37 -25.54
CA THR A 250 -2.55 13.00 -25.62
C THR A 250 -3.68 12.13 -25.08
N GLU A 251 -3.60 10.82 -25.21
CA GLU A 251 -4.64 9.89 -24.78
C GLU A 251 -4.40 9.31 -23.38
N ASP A 252 -3.15 9.32 -22.88
CA ASP A 252 -2.78 8.60 -21.65
C ASP A 252 -2.18 9.54 -20.61
N ILE A 253 -1.07 10.21 -20.95
CA ILE A 253 -0.31 11.02 -20.00
C ILE A 253 -1.10 12.26 -19.58
N ILE A 254 -1.56 13.09 -20.52
CA ILE A 254 -2.32 14.31 -20.19
C ILE A 254 -3.58 13.99 -19.36
N PRO A 255 -4.44 13.03 -19.76
CA PRO A 255 -5.59 12.63 -18.96
C PRO A 255 -5.21 12.14 -17.57
N TYR A 256 -4.12 11.37 -17.44
CA TYR A 256 -3.66 10.85 -16.15
C TYR A 256 -3.27 12.00 -15.23
N MET A 257 -2.50 12.96 -15.74
CA MET A 257 -2.05 14.11 -14.96
C MET A 257 -3.23 14.98 -14.51
N GLU A 258 -4.21 15.23 -15.39
CA GLU A 258 -5.39 16.05 -15.05
C GLU A 258 -6.37 15.37 -14.07
N ASN A 259 -6.29 14.05 -13.91
CA ASN A 259 -7.10 13.30 -12.96
C ASN A 259 -6.42 13.13 -11.59
N HIS A 260 -5.09 13.13 -11.55
CA HIS A 260 -4.33 12.85 -10.32
C HIS A 260 -3.60 14.07 -9.74
N TYR A 261 -3.49 15.17 -10.49
CA TYR A 261 -2.84 16.40 -10.02
C TYR A 261 -3.74 17.64 -10.17
N ARG A 262 -3.51 18.64 -9.32
CA ARG A 262 -4.24 19.92 -9.31
C ARG A 262 -3.80 20.82 -10.48
N ILE A 263 -4.12 20.42 -11.70
CA ILE A 263 -3.74 21.11 -12.94
C ILE A 263 -4.82 22.08 -13.41
N LYS A 264 -4.41 23.29 -13.83
CA LYS A 264 -5.24 24.21 -14.61
C LYS A 264 -5.39 23.67 -16.02
N ARG A 265 -6.64 23.44 -16.44
CA ARG A 265 -6.96 22.98 -17.80
C ARG A 265 -6.93 24.15 -18.79
N GLY A 266 -6.71 23.84 -20.06
CA GLY A 266 -6.66 24.84 -21.13
C GLY A 266 -5.25 25.06 -21.66
N ARG A 267 -5.13 25.41 -22.94
CA ARG A 267 -3.83 25.60 -23.61
C ARG A 267 -3.03 26.75 -23.03
N GLU A 268 -3.70 27.78 -22.54
CA GLU A 268 -3.10 28.93 -21.86
C GLU A 268 -2.37 28.56 -20.55
N HIS A 269 -2.58 27.34 -20.05
CA HIS A 269 -1.97 26.79 -18.85
C HIS A 269 -1.13 25.54 -19.12
N ARG A 270 -0.91 25.19 -20.39
CA ARG A 270 -0.16 24.01 -20.81
C ARG A 270 1.00 24.38 -21.73
N ALA A 271 2.23 24.01 -21.35
CA ALA A 271 3.42 24.16 -22.17
C ALA A 271 4.03 22.79 -22.48
N ILE A 272 4.77 22.71 -23.58
CA ILE A 272 5.59 21.53 -23.92
C ILE A 272 6.98 21.98 -24.37
N ALA A 273 8.01 21.25 -23.96
CA ALA A 273 9.37 21.47 -24.39
C ALA A 273 10.17 20.18 -24.41
N GLY A 274 11.31 20.19 -25.07
CA GLY A 274 12.25 19.09 -24.98
C GLY A 274 13.65 19.48 -25.40
N LEU A 275 14.56 18.51 -25.34
CA LEU A 275 15.92 18.63 -25.86
C LEU A 275 16.12 17.68 -27.05
N SER A 276 16.87 18.11 -28.07
CA SER A 276 17.23 17.28 -29.23
C SER A 276 15.99 16.62 -29.89
N LEU A 277 15.91 15.29 -29.96
CA LEU A 277 14.73 14.54 -30.41
C LEU A 277 13.44 14.93 -29.66
N GLY A 278 13.52 15.18 -28.35
CA GLY A 278 12.38 15.64 -27.56
C GLY A 278 11.85 17.01 -28.02
N SER A 279 12.71 17.87 -28.56
CA SER A 279 12.29 19.13 -29.21
C SER A 279 11.51 18.87 -30.49
N ALA A 280 11.96 17.89 -31.29
CA ALA A 280 11.27 17.48 -32.52
C ALA A 280 9.88 16.89 -32.20
N GLN A 281 9.78 16.04 -31.18
CA GLN A 281 8.51 15.49 -30.69
C GLN A 281 7.60 16.60 -30.13
N SER A 282 8.16 17.58 -29.42
CA SER A 282 7.40 18.72 -28.88
C SER A 282 6.80 19.56 -30.01
N ALA A 283 7.61 19.92 -31.02
CA ALA A 283 7.16 20.69 -32.17
C ALA A 283 6.10 19.91 -32.98
N LEU A 284 6.30 18.60 -33.17
CA LEU A 284 5.32 17.73 -33.83
C LEU A 284 3.98 17.71 -33.08
N SER A 285 4.00 17.59 -31.74
CA SER A 285 2.80 17.54 -30.91
C SER A 285 2.03 18.85 -30.98
N VAL A 286 2.72 20.00 -30.94
CA VAL A 286 2.10 21.33 -31.11
C VAL A 286 1.49 21.48 -32.49
N MET A 287 2.18 21.04 -33.55
CA MET A 287 1.67 21.08 -34.91
C MET A 287 0.41 20.22 -35.09
N LYS A 288 0.39 19.00 -34.53
CA LYS A 288 -0.77 18.09 -34.64
C LYS A 288 -1.95 18.53 -33.77
N HIS A 289 -1.66 19.18 -32.64
CA HIS A 289 -2.65 19.55 -31.63
C HIS A 289 -2.53 21.03 -31.23
N PRO A 290 -2.74 21.99 -32.16
CA PRO A 290 -2.51 23.42 -31.90
C PRO A 290 -3.39 23.98 -30.76
N GLY A 291 -4.59 23.42 -30.59
CA GLY A 291 -5.50 23.75 -29.47
C GLY A 291 -5.09 23.21 -28.10
N THR A 292 -4.01 22.43 -27.97
CA THR A 292 -3.62 21.76 -26.72
C THR A 292 -2.53 22.53 -25.95
N PHE A 293 -1.56 23.15 -26.62
CA PHE A 293 -0.40 23.79 -25.97
C PHE A 293 -0.32 25.29 -26.29
N GLY A 294 -0.07 26.09 -25.25
CA GLY A 294 0.09 27.54 -25.34
C GLY A 294 1.54 27.98 -25.49
N ALA A 295 2.53 27.14 -25.19
CA ALA A 295 3.94 27.46 -25.38
C ALA A 295 4.76 26.25 -25.81
N LEU A 296 5.81 26.50 -26.59
CA LEU A 296 6.72 25.50 -27.15
C LEU A 296 8.18 25.86 -26.86
N GLY A 297 8.93 24.96 -26.21
CA GLY A 297 10.37 25.09 -26.03
C GLY A 297 11.15 24.09 -26.88
N ILE A 298 12.13 24.57 -27.64
CA ILE A 298 12.97 23.77 -28.53
C ILE A 298 14.43 23.98 -28.11
N PHE A 299 14.98 23.02 -27.37
CA PHE A 299 16.38 23.05 -26.91
C PHE A 299 17.25 22.19 -27.82
N SER A 300 18.26 22.78 -28.45
CA SER A 300 19.10 22.18 -29.50
C SER A 300 18.30 21.34 -30.50
N GLY A 301 17.19 21.91 -31.00
CA GLY A 301 16.22 21.18 -31.81
C GLY A 301 16.78 20.67 -33.14
N VAL A 302 16.25 19.52 -33.56
CA VAL A 302 16.47 18.89 -34.86
C VAL A 302 15.11 18.66 -35.52
N PHE A 303 15.06 18.51 -36.85
CA PHE A 303 13.81 18.31 -37.60
C PHE A 303 12.76 19.40 -37.33
N MET A 304 13.11 20.63 -37.70
CA MET A 304 12.33 21.83 -37.39
C MET A 304 11.14 22.07 -38.36
N GLU A 305 10.95 21.22 -39.36
CA GLU A 305 9.86 21.30 -40.35
C GLU A 305 8.45 21.49 -39.75
N PRO A 306 8.08 20.94 -38.57
CA PRO A 306 6.78 21.25 -37.97
C PRO A 306 6.54 22.75 -37.70
N LEU A 307 7.60 23.55 -37.53
CA LEU A 307 7.48 25.00 -37.40
C LEU A 307 6.92 25.66 -38.66
N ASP A 308 7.22 25.14 -39.86
CA ASP A 308 6.65 25.68 -41.11
C ASP A 308 5.12 25.67 -41.06
N THR A 309 4.53 24.58 -40.56
CA THR A 309 3.08 24.44 -40.43
C THR A 309 2.55 25.38 -39.35
N ILE A 310 3.21 25.44 -38.18
CA ILE A 310 2.84 26.35 -37.07
C ILE A 310 2.87 27.81 -37.52
N ILE A 311 3.86 28.20 -38.33
CA ILE A 311 4.00 29.55 -38.90
C ILE A 311 2.88 29.83 -39.91
N ARG A 312 2.48 28.84 -40.73
CA ARG A 312 1.45 29.03 -41.77
C ARG A 312 0.02 29.08 -41.21
N GLU A 313 -0.28 28.32 -40.16
CA GLU A 313 -1.63 28.26 -39.58
C GLU A 313 -1.90 29.44 -38.65
N GLU A 314 -2.97 30.21 -38.85
CA GLU A 314 -3.29 31.40 -38.04
C GLU A 314 -4.15 31.12 -36.80
N THR A 315 -4.79 29.94 -36.74
CA THR A 315 -5.65 29.51 -35.62
C THR A 315 -4.86 28.77 -34.55
N ASP A 316 -5.13 29.07 -33.27
CA ASP A 316 -4.55 28.37 -32.11
C ASP A 316 -3.00 28.32 -32.09
N ARG A 317 -2.33 29.34 -32.65
CA ARG A 317 -0.87 29.48 -32.57
C ARG A 317 -0.37 29.54 -31.13
N PRO A 318 0.83 29.01 -30.81
CA PRO A 318 1.44 29.17 -29.49
C PRO A 318 1.57 30.65 -29.10
N HIS A 319 1.31 30.97 -27.83
CA HIS A 319 1.53 32.29 -27.25
C HIS A 319 3.02 32.64 -27.13
N PHE A 320 3.88 31.63 -27.08
CA PHE A 320 5.31 31.80 -26.90
C PHE A 320 6.09 30.61 -27.46
N ILE A 321 7.17 30.88 -28.21
CA ILE A 321 8.13 29.88 -28.66
C ILE A 321 9.52 30.25 -28.13
N PHE A 322 10.23 29.28 -27.57
CA PHE A 322 11.61 29.45 -27.15
C PHE A 322 12.53 28.57 -27.99
N LEU A 323 13.53 29.17 -28.60
CA LEU A 323 14.55 28.49 -29.39
C LEU A 323 15.90 28.64 -28.67
N SER A 324 16.58 27.53 -28.41
CA SER A 324 17.96 27.62 -27.94
C SER A 324 18.88 26.54 -28.49
N CYS A 325 20.17 26.84 -28.50
CA CYS A 325 21.23 25.91 -28.84
C CYS A 325 22.58 26.33 -28.23
N GLY A 326 23.56 25.45 -28.31
CA GLY A 326 24.96 25.71 -27.99
C GLY A 326 25.68 26.48 -29.10
N SER A 327 26.68 27.27 -28.72
CA SER A 327 27.49 28.08 -29.63
C SER A 327 28.33 27.24 -30.59
N GLU A 328 28.61 25.99 -30.23
CA GLU A 328 29.37 25.02 -31.02
C GLU A 328 28.46 24.08 -31.83
N GLU A 329 27.18 24.45 -32.02
CA GLU A 329 26.21 23.75 -32.86
C GLU A 329 25.86 24.58 -34.12
N PRO A 330 26.79 24.81 -35.06
CA PRO A 330 26.66 25.85 -36.09
C PRO A 330 25.47 25.64 -37.04
N GLU A 331 25.15 24.40 -37.41
CA GLU A 331 24.02 24.10 -38.30
C GLU A 331 22.67 24.32 -37.61
N ILE A 332 22.52 23.81 -36.37
CA ILE A 332 21.32 24.03 -35.56
C ILE A 332 21.14 25.52 -35.26
N ARG A 333 22.22 26.23 -34.91
CA ARG A 333 22.16 27.68 -34.67
C ARG A 333 21.66 28.43 -35.89
N LYS A 334 22.22 28.14 -37.07
CA LYS A 334 21.81 28.78 -38.32
C LYS A 334 20.35 28.49 -38.66
N GLU A 335 19.90 27.25 -38.43
CA GLU A 335 18.50 26.85 -38.63
C GLU A 335 17.57 27.58 -37.64
N GLN A 336 17.92 27.64 -36.36
CA GLN A 336 17.13 28.36 -35.37
C GLN A 336 17.10 29.88 -35.60
N GLU A 337 18.21 30.49 -36.04
CA GLU A 337 18.26 31.90 -36.46
C GLU A 337 17.30 32.15 -37.63
N HIS A 338 17.21 31.22 -38.58
CA HIS A 338 16.28 31.31 -39.70
C HIS A 338 14.82 31.26 -39.24
N TYR A 339 14.45 30.29 -38.40
CA TYR A 339 13.08 30.19 -37.87
C TYR A 339 12.73 31.33 -36.91
N ALA A 340 13.68 31.84 -36.12
CA ALA A 340 13.45 33.00 -35.25
C ALA A 340 12.97 34.20 -36.07
N VAL A 341 13.62 34.49 -37.20
CA VAL A 341 13.20 35.56 -38.12
C VAL A 341 11.80 35.29 -38.68
N GLN A 342 11.51 34.06 -39.13
CA GLN A 342 10.19 33.73 -39.68
C GLN A 342 9.07 33.81 -38.63
N LEU A 343 9.34 33.42 -37.39
CA LEU A 343 8.40 33.54 -36.27
C LEU A 343 8.11 35.00 -35.94
N GLU A 344 9.15 35.85 -35.92
CA GLU A 344 8.99 37.30 -35.75
C GLU A 344 8.17 37.92 -36.90
N GLU A 345 8.44 37.53 -38.15
CA GLU A 345 7.68 37.97 -39.33
C GLU A 345 6.21 37.51 -39.30
N ALA A 346 5.93 36.36 -38.69
CA ALA A 346 4.58 35.83 -38.50
C ALA A 346 3.88 36.36 -37.23
N GLU A 347 4.49 37.33 -36.52
CA GLU A 347 4.01 37.91 -35.27
C GLU A 347 3.80 36.89 -34.14
N ILE A 348 4.55 35.78 -34.15
CA ILE A 348 4.55 34.78 -33.08
C ILE A 348 5.63 35.17 -32.07
N PRO A 349 5.31 35.40 -30.78
CA PRO A 349 6.32 35.77 -29.79
C PRO A 349 7.39 34.68 -29.65
N VAL A 350 8.64 35.05 -29.94
CA VAL A 350 9.79 34.14 -29.89
C VAL A 350 10.91 34.72 -29.04
N LEU A 351 11.56 33.87 -28.26
CA LEU A 351 12.85 34.16 -27.61
C LEU A 351 13.89 33.17 -28.12
N HIS A 352 14.93 33.70 -28.78
CA HIS A 352 16.05 32.90 -29.25
C HIS A 352 17.31 33.15 -28.41
N LYS A 353 17.97 32.08 -27.96
CA LYS A 353 19.15 32.13 -27.09
C LYS A 353 20.24 31.17 -27.59
N THR A 354 21.48 31.64 -27.56
CA THR A 354 22.65 30.79 -27.78
C THR A 354 23.52 30.80 -26.52
N TYR A 355 23.84 29.61 -26.00
CA TYR A 355 24.69 29.44 -24.82
C TYR A 355 26.06 28.91 -25.21
N GLU A 356 27.09 29.19 -24.41
CA GLU A 356 28.39 28.55 -24.62
C GLU A 356 28.29 27.03 -24.43
N GLY A 357 28.78 26.26 -25.40
CA GLY A 357 28.82 24.80 -25.34
C GLY A 357 28.39 24.10 -26.63
N TYR A 358 28.46 22.76 -26.60
CA TYR A 358 27.97 21.90 -27.68
C TYR A 358 26.57 21.34 -27.34
N HIS A 359 26.17 20.27 -28.02
CA HIS A 359 24.94 19.50 -27.80
C HIS A 359 24.99 18.72 -26.47
N GLU A 360 24.95 19.43 -25.33
CA GLU A 360 25.30 18.92 -23.99
C GLU A 360 24.37 19.43 -22.88
N TRP A 361 24.33 18.73 -21.74
CA TRP A 361 23.42 19.02 -20.62
C TRP A 361 23.51 20.43 -20.04
N GLN A 362 24.70 21.04 -19.96
CA GLN A 362 24.82 22.41 -19.45
C GLN A 362 24.08 23.44 -20.33
N VAL A 363 24.00 23.21 -21.65
CA VAL A 363 23.22 24.08 -22.55
C VAL A 363 21.73 23.90 -22.29
N TRP A 364 21.27 22.66 -22.11
CA TRP A 364 19.85 22.39 -21.85
C TRP A 364 19.39 22.83 -20.46
N ARG A 365 20.27 22.79 -19.45
CA ARG A 365 20.03 23.38 -18.12
C ARG A 365 19.81 24.89 -18.21
N LYS A 366 20.69 25.61 -18.93
CA LYS A 366 20.57 27.06 -19.15
C LYS A 366 19.32 27.39 -19.97
N SER A 367 19.00 26.55 -20.96
CA SER A 367 17.78 26.67 -21.76
C SER A 367 16.51 26.54 -20.92
N LEU A 368 16.45 25.53 -20.03
CA LEU A 368 15.33 25.37 -19.10
C LEU A 368 15.22 26.57 -18.15
N ALA A 369 16.34 27.03 -17.58
CA ALA A 369 16.39 28.13 -16.62
C ALA A 369 15.93 29.47 -17.20
N ASP A 370 16.12 29.71 -18.51
CA ASP A 370 15.59 30.89 -19.21
C ASP A 370 14.18 30.67 -19.79
N PHE A 371 13.79 29.42 -20.06
CA PHE A 371 12.46 29.10 -20.59
C PHE A 371 11.36 29.21 -19.54
N VAL A 372 11.53 28.59 -18.37
CA VAL A 372 10.46 28.53 -17.35
C VAL A 372 10.01 29.89 -16.80
N PRO A 373 10.88 30.92 -16.67
CA PRO A 373 10.46 32.28 -16.32
C PRO A 373 9.54 32.95 -17.36
N ALA A 374 9.63 32.55 -18.63
CA ALA A 374 8.82 33.12 -19.70
C ALA A 374 7.41 32.50 -19.78
N LEU A 375 7.15 31.42 -19.04
CA LEU A 375 5.90 30.68 -19.10
C LEU A 375 4.75 31.33 -18.31
N PHE A 376 3.55 31.23 -18.87
CA PHE A 376 2.23 31.62 -18.36
C PHE A 376 2.12 33.06 -17.80
N GLY A 377 2.94 33.98 -18.32
CA GLY A 377 2.83 35.43 -18.08
C GLY A 377 1.92 36.16 -19.09
N TRP A 378 1.39 35.46 -20.09
CA TRP A 378 0.51 36.02 -21.13
C TRP A 378 -0.94 36.19 -20.66
N LYS A 379 -1.71 37.07 -21.33
CA LYS A 379 -3.14 37.25 -21.04
C LYS A 379 -3.94 36.07 -21.58
N ALA A 380 -4.90 35.56 -20.80
CA ALA A 380 -5.84 34.54 -21.25
C ALA A 380 -6.63 35.05 -22.46
N ASP A 381 -6.65 34.28 -23.55
CA ASP A 381 -7.42 34.64 -24.73
C ASP A 381 -8.93 34.52 -24.42
N THR A 382 -9.67 35.60 -24.60
CA THR A 382 -11.11 35.66 -24.33
C THR A 382 -11.92 35.71 -25.63
N GLY A 383 -11.27 35.52 -26.79
CA GLY A 383 -11.87 35.73 -28.11
C GLY A 383 -11.97 34.47 -28.96
N LYS A 384 -13.22 34.02 -29.19
CA LYS A 384 -13.74 33.27 -30.37
C LYS A 384 -13.04 31.98 -30.88
N GLY A 385 -11.90 31.56 -30.36
CA GLY A 385 -11.41 30.19 -30.49
C GLY A 385 -12.19 29.28 -29.54
N THR A 386 -12.54 28.08 -29.97
CA THR A 386 -13.19 27.09 -29.10
C THR A 386 -12.32 26.90 -27.87
N VAL A 387 -12.86 27.25 -26.69
CA VAL A 387 -12.38 26.71 -25.42
C VAL A 387 -12.54 25.21 -25.57
N ASP A 388 -11.51 24.52 -26.06
CA ASP A 388 -11.54 23.06 -26.10
C ASP A 388 -11.23 22.60 -24.68
N GLY A 389 -12.18 22.88 -23.78
CA GLY A 389 -12.39 22.16 -22.56
C GLY A 389 -12.89 20.77 -22.91
N ARG A 390 -12.15 20.04 -23.77
CA ARG A 390 -12.24 18.59 -23.87
C ARG A 390 -12.10 18.11 -22.45
N LYS A 391 -13.24 17.75 -21.85
CA LYS A 391 -13.24 16.73 -20.84
C LYS A 391 -12.64 15.53 -21.55
N TRP A 392 -11.36 15.26 -21.29
CA TRP A 392 -10.80 13.96 -21.61
C TRP A 392 -11.81 12.93 -21.10
N ALA A 393 -12.11 11.93 -21.93
CA ALA A 393 -12.93 10.83 -21.47
C ALA A 393 -12.31 10.31 -20.16
N ALA A 394 -13.12 9.81 -19.23
CA ALA A 394 -12.56 9.14 -18.05
C ALA A 394 -11.54 8.11 -18.56
N LEU A 395 -10.34 8.11 -17.98
CA LEU A 395 -9.34 7.09 -18.29
C LEU A 395 -10.01 5.73 -18.20
N GLU A 396 -10.08 5.02 -19.32
CA GLU A 396 -10.50 3.63 -19.28
C GLU A 396 -9.45 2.85 -18.49
N ASP A 397 -9.89 1.96 -17.59
CA ASP A 397 -9.01 1.06 -16.85
C ASP A 397 -8.35 0.07 -17.81
N ARG A 398 -7.26 0.51 -18.44
CA ARG A 398 -6.47 -0.31 -19.36
C ARG A 398 -5.65 -1.31 -18.58
N LYS A 399 -5.55 -2.52 -19.12
CA LYS A 399 -4.85 -3.64 -18.49
C LYS A 399 -3.75 -4.16 -19.41
N SER A 400 -2.60 -4.45 -18.82
CA SER A 400 -1.49 -5.14 -19.47
C SER A 400 -1.69 -6.65 -19.43
N THR A 401 -1.07 -7.39 -20.36
CA THR A 401 -1.10 -8.86 -20.29
C THR A 401 -0.24 -9.37 -19.13
N LYS A 402 -0.57 -10.57 -18.61
CA LYS A 402 0.20 -11.19 -17.52
C LYS A 402 1.67 -11.43 -17.91
N GLU A 403 1.91 -11.86 -19.14
CA GLU A 403 3.26 -12.10 -19.67
C GLU A 403 4.09 -10.82 -19.76
N GLN A 404 3.47 -9.73 -20.22
CA GLN A 404 4.10 -8.43 -20.29
C GLN A 404 4.46 -7.89 -18.91
N LEU A 405 3.54 -7.96 -17.95
CA LEU A 405 3.79 -7.56 -16.56
C LEU A 405 4.92 -8.36 -15.93
N TYR A 406 4.95 -9.68 -16.14
CA TYR A 406 6.07 -10.51 -15.68
C TYR A 406 7.39 -10.10 -16.31
N ARG A 407 7.42 -9.80 -17.62
CA ARG A 407 8.63 -9.31 -18.28
C ARG A 407 9.09 -7.96 -17.71
N GLN A 408 8.19 -7.00 -17.61
CA GLN A 408 8.53 -5.67 -17.10
C GLN A 408 9.02 -5.70 -15.65
N SER A 409 8.43 -6.54 -14.80
CA SER A 409 8.83 -6.64 -13.38
C SER A 409 10.30 -7.05 -13.20
N ARG A 410 10.77 -8.00 -14.03
CA ARG A 410 12.14 -8.52 -14.03
C ARG A 410 13.17 -7.54 -14.59
N GLU A 411 12.71 -6.68 -15.51
CA GLU A 411 13.57 -5.72 -16.19
C GLU A 411 13.50 -4.31 -15.54
N GLU A 412 12.55 -4.06 -14.63
CA GLU A 412 12.38 -2.80 -13.89
C GLU A 412 13.61 -2.49 -13.03
N GLN A 413 14.40 -1.51 -13.45
CA GLN A 413 15.70 -1.19 -12.87
C GLN A 413 15.79 0.26 -12.38
N MET A 414 16.89 0.57 -11.69
CA MET A 414 17.10 1.87 -11.05
C MET A 414 17.17 3.03 -12.05
N LEU A 415 17.79 2.80 -13.20
CA LEU A 415 18.09 3.86 -14.17
C LEU A 415 17.08 3.95 -15.31
N PHE A 416 16.18 2.98 -15.42
CA PHE A 416 15.22 2.92 -16.51
C PHE A 416 14.06 2.01 -16.16
N PHE A 417 12.83 2.53 -16.15
CA PHE A 417 11.68 1.72 -15.78
C PHE A 417 11.14 0.90 -16.95
N ASN A 418 11.10 1.48 -18.15
CA ASN A 418 10.49 0.87 -19.33
C ASN A 418 11.56 0.48 -20.38
N PRO A 419 12.25 -0.65 -20.23
CA PRO A 419 13.37 -1.03 -21.09
C PRO A 419 12.99 -1.06 -22.56
N VAL A 420 13.77 -0.35 -23.36
CA VAL A 420 13.71 -0.35 -24.82
C VAL A 420 14.95 -1.09 -25.32
N TYR A 421 14.78 -2.32 -25.78
CA TYR A 421 15.86 -3.11 -26.39
C TYR A 421 16.07 -2.71 -27.86
N LYS A 422 16.32 -1.43 -28.10
CA LYS A 422 16.64 -0.87 -29.42
C LYS A 422 17.84 0.08 -29.33
N GLN A 423 18.56 0.22 -30.44
CA GLN A 423 19.68 1.14 -30.61
C GLN A 423 19.43 2.00 -31.85
N VAL A 424 19.81 3.27 -31.80
CA VAL A 424 19.72 4.14 -32.99
C VAL A 424 20.86 3.83 -33.95
N CYS A 425 20.52 3.65 -35.22
CA CYS A 425 21.47 3.61 -36.32
C CYS A 425 21.30 4.92 -37.11
N PHE A 426 22.29 5.81 -37.04
CA PHE A 426 22.28 7.05 -37.80
C PHE A 426 22.61 6.77 -39.27
N GLU A 427 21.60 6.90 -40.14
CA GLU A 427 21.71 6.76 -41.59
C GLU A 427 21.19 8.04 -42.26
N THR A 428 21.49 8.23 -43.54
CA THR A 428 20.91 9.29 -44.38
C THR A 428 20.21 8.67 -45.58
N ASP A 429 19.04 9.20 -45.96
CA ASP A 429 18.32 8.74 -47.16
C ASP A 429 19.01 9.17 -48.47
N GLU A 430 18.41 8.81 -49.61
CA GLU A 430 18.92 9.13 -50.95
C GLU A 430 19.01 10.64 -51.24
N GLU A 431 18.22 11.45 -50.52
CA GLU A 431 18.22 12.91 -50.57
C GLU A 431 19.19 13.55 -49.57
N GLY A 432 19.91 12.75 -48.78
CA GLY A 432 20.87 13.20 -47.76
C GLY A 432 20.22 13.70 -46.47
N ARG A 433 18.92 13.44 -46.26
CA ARG A 433 18.21 13.78 -45.02
C ARG A 433 18.52 12.72 -43.96
N PRO A 434 18.57 13.07 -42.67
CA PRO A 434 18.78 12.06 -41.63
C PRO A 434 17.59 11.08 -41.64
N ALA A 435 17.90 9.80 -41.79
CA ALA A 435 16.95 8.69 -41.87
C ALA A 435 17.34 7.63 -40.86
N GLY A 436 17.66 8.08 -39.64
CA GLY A 436 18.02 7.17 -38.56
C GLY A 436 16.92 6.14 -38.33
N ARG A 437 17.30 4.90 -38.11
CA ARG A 437 16.40 3.79 -37.79
C ARG A 437 16.76 3.15 -36.46
N TYR A 438 15.79 2.58 -35.78
CA TYR A 438 16.04 1.82 -34.57
C TYR A 438 16.23 0.34 -34.90
N ILE A 439 17.34 -0.24 -34.46
CA ILE A 439 17.63 -1.67 -34.62
C ILE A 439 17.50 -2.37 -33.28
N ASP A 440 17.04 -3.62 -33.27
CA ASP A 440 16.93 -4.39 -32.03
C ASP A 440 18.31 -4.64 -31.42
N SER A 441 18.38 -4.55 -30.08
CA SER A 441 19.54 -4.94 -29.30
C SER A 441 19.23 -6.20 -28.49
N GLN A 442 20.25 -7.03 -28.28
CA GLN A 442 20.07 -8.26 -27.52
C GLN A 442 20.02 -7.95 -26.02
N PRO A 443 18.99 -8.43 -25.29
CA PRO A 443 18.93 -8.31 -23.84
C PRO A 443 20.10 -9.03 -23.16
N GLY A 444 20.57 -8.48 -22.04
CA GLY A 444 21.64 -9.08 -21.24
C GLY A 444 21.21 -10.40 -20.59
N PHE A 445 19.93 -10.55 -20.26
CA PHE A 445 19.34 -11.77 -19.73
C PHE A 445 18.07 -12.15 -20.51
N VAL A 446 17.92 -13.43 -20.82
CA VAL A 446 16.70 -14.01 -21.36
C VAL A 446 16.39 -15.29 -20.59
N TYR A 447 15.26 -15.30 -19.88
CA TYR A 447 14.78 -16.48 -19.17
C TYR A 447 14.22 -17.51 -20.16
N MET A 448 14.72 -18.75 -20.10
CA MET A 448 14.36 -19.82 -21.03
C MET A 448 13.42 -20.87 -20.43
N GLY A 449 12.98 -20.70 -19.18
CA GLY A 449 12.20 -21.71 -18.44
C GLY A 449 13.08 -22.66 -17.63
N GLU A 450 12.49 -23.28 -16.60
CA GLU A 450 13.10 -24.34 -15.78
C GLU A 450 14.45 -23.94 -15.16
N GLY A 451 14.56 -22.70 -14.66
CA GLY A 451 15.78 -22.20 -14.01
C GLY A 451 16.93 -21.89 -14.98
N ARG A 452 16.69 -21.91 -16.28
CA ARG A 452 17.72 -21.63 -17.29
C ARG A 452 17.68 -20.18 -17.74
N VAL A 453 18.84 -19.52 -17.74
CA VAL A 453 19.00 -18.13 -18.16
C VAL A 453 20.07 -18.02 -19.22
N GLN A 454 19.69 -17.55 -20.41
CA GLN A 454 20.65 -17.13 -21.41
C GLN A 454 21.21 -15.77 -21.02
N ILE A 455 22.54 -15.69 -20.95
CA ILE A 455 23.28 -14.49 -20.59
C ILE A 455 24.02 -14.00 -21.84
N SER A 456 23.92 -12.71 -22.11
CA SER A 456 24.54 -12.05 -23.26
C SER A 456 25.32 -10.83 -22.80
N LEU A 457 26.54 -10.65 -23.31
CA LEU A 457 27.38 -9.48 -23.03
C LEU A 457 28.02 -8.99 -24.34
N TYR A 458 27.80 -7.72 -24.68
CA TYR A 458 28.50 -7.08 -25.80
C TYR A 458 29.90 -6.61 -25.35
N ALA A 459 30.95 -7.30 -25.84
CA ALA A 459 32.35 -7.00 -25.51
C ALA A 459 33.27 -7.31 -26.71
N PRO A 460 33.18 -6.52 -27.80
CA PRO A 460 33.97 -6.74 -29.01
C PRO A 460 35.47 -6.62 -28.70
N GLY A 461 36.26 -7.54 -29.25
CA GLY A 461 37.72 -7.55 -29.04
C GLY A 461 38.19 -8.19 -27.74
N ALA A 462 37.30 -8.57 -26.82
CA ALA A 462 37.68 -9.27 -25.59
C ALA A 462 38.41 -10.60 -25.88
N LEU A 463 39.29 -10.97 -24.96
CA LEU A 463 39.98 -12.27 -24.94
C LEU A 463 39.19 -13.29 -24.12
N ARG A 464 38.61 -12.84 -23.00
CA ARG A 464 37.71 -13.62 -22.15
C ARG A 464 36.58 -12.73 -21.62
N ALA A 465 35.40 -13.32 -21.49
CA ALA A 465 34.25 -12.74 -20.82
C ALA A 465 33.68 -13.79 -19.86
N GLU A 466 33.41 -13.39 -18.62
CA GLU A 466 32.90 -14.27 -17.56
C GLU A 466 31.77 -13.58 -16.82
N VAL A 467 30.82 -14.36 -16.33
CA VAL A 467 29.71 -13.89 -15.50
C VAL A 467 29.66 -14.74 -14.23
N ASP A 468 29.47 -14.07 -13.10
CA ASP A 468 29.36 -14.64 -11.77
C ASP A 468 28.00 -14.23 -11.22
N VAL A 469 27.09 -15.19 -11.11
CA VAL A 469 25.78 -14.98 -10.48
C VAL A 469 25.95 -15.41 -9.03
N PHE A 470 25.76 -14.47 -8.10
CA PHE A 470 25.98 -14.72 -6.68
C PHE A 470 25.17 -15.95 -6.22
N ASP A 471 25.80 -16.83 -5.44
CA ASP A 471 25.30 -18.13 -5.00
C ASP A 471 24.99 -19.19 -6.08
N CYS A 472 24.89 -18.83 -7.36
CA CYS A 472 24.69 -19.78 -8.47
C CYS A 472 26.01 -20.19 -9.15
N GLY A 473 27.05 -19.36 -9.03
CA GLY A 473 28.40 -19.64 -9.51
C GLY A 473 28.80 -18.87 -10.77
N ARG A 474 29.97 -19.26 -11.31
CA ARG A 474 30.67 -18.56 -12.40
C ARG A 474 30.74 -19.41 -13.67
N ILE A 475 30.46 -18.78 -14.81
CA ILE A 475 30.65 -19.38 -16.14
C ILE A 475 31.47 -18.46 -17.05
N SER A 476 32.22 -19.07 -17.98
CA SER A 476 32.87 -18.36 -19.09
C SER A 476 31.92 -18.30 -20.29
N LEU A 477 31.70 -17.10 -20.81
CA LEU A 477 30.87 -16.87 -21.99
C LEU A 477 31.65 -17.24 -23.26
N GLN A 478 30.93 -17.60 -24.32
CA GLN A 478 31.49 -17.95 -25.63
C GLN A 478 31.14 -16.88 -26.66
N LYS A 479 32.05 -16.60 -27.60
CA LYS A 479 31.76 -15.66 -28.70
C LYS A 479 30.56 -16.14 -29.51
N ASP A 480 29.59 -15.27 -29.74
CA ASP A 480 28.45 -15.55 -30.60
C ASP A 480 28.90 -15.60 -32.07
N GLN A 481 28.55 -16.68 -32.76
CA GLN A 481 28.87 -16.87 -34.18
C GLN A 481 27.92 -16.12 -35.12
N LYS A 482 26.71 -15.79 -34.65
CA LYS A 482 25.66 -15.12 -35.42
C LYS A 482 25.73 -13.60 -35.28
N GLN A 483 26.13 -13.11 -34.11
CA GLN A 483 26.20 -11.68 -33.81
C GLN A 483 27.62 -11.29 -33.37
N PRO A 484 28.47 -10.79 -34.29
CA PRO A 484 29.83 -10.39 -33.97
C PRO A 484 29.90 -9.40 -32.80
N GLY A 485 30.82 -9.64 -31.87
CA GLY A 485 31.04 -8.79 -30.70
C GLY A 485 30.28 -9.22 -29.43
N TYR A 486 29.23 -10.03 -29.57
CA TYR A 486 28.51 -10.60 -28.44
C TYR A 486 29.20 -11.85 -27.89
N TRP A 487 29.07 -12.02 -26.58
CA TRP A 487 29.44 -13.20 -25.83
C TRP A 487 28.20 -13.77 -25.15
N CYS A 488 27.95 -15.06 -25.36
CA CYS A 488 26.73 -15.72 -24.92
C CYS A 488 27.08 -16.97 -24.08
N GLY A 489 26.23 -17.27 -23.11
CA GLY A 489 26.30 -18.48 -22.29
C GLY A 489 24.93 -18.81 -21.72
N VAL A 490 24.78 -20.02 -21.20
CA VAL A 490 23.57 -20.44 -20.49
C VAL A 490 23.99 -20.78 -19.07
N MET A 491 23.35 -20.15 -18.09
CA MET A 491 23.39 -20.60 -16.71
C MET A 491 22.23 -21.57 -16.50
N GLU A 492 22.55 -22.73 -15.97
CA GLU A 492 21.60 -23.81 -15.63
C GLU A 492 21.30 -23.75 -14.12
N ASP A 493 20.17 -24.30 -13.70
CA ASP A 493 19.80 -24.46 -12.28
C ASP A 493 19.82 -23.15 -11.45
N VAL A 494 19.46 -22.01 -12.04
CA VAL A 494 19.36 -20.73 -11.32
C VAL A 494 18.11 -20.75 -10.45
N GLU A 495 18.29 -20.53 -9.15
CA GLU A 495 17.18 -20.49 -8.19
C GLU A 495 16.21 -19.32 -8.49
N PRO A 496 14.90 -19.47 -8.20
CA PRO A 496 13.94 -18.39 -8.32
C PRO A 496 14.30 -17.16 -7.46
N GLY A 497 13.93 -15.98 -7.94
CA GLY A 497 14.08 -14.70 -7.27
C GLY A 497 15.32 -13.90 -7.69
N PHE A 498 15.71 -12.97 -6.83
CA PHE A 498 16.75 -11.97 -7.02
C PHE A 498 18.16 -12.50 -6.80
N HIS A 499 19.07 -12.13 -7.70
CA HIS A 499 20.50 -12.45 -7.64
C HIS A 499 21.34 -11.25 -8.06
N TYR A 500 22.38 -10.93 -7.29
CA TYR A 500 23.43 -10.00 -7.76
C TYR A 500 24.29 -10.68 -8.83
N VAL A 501 24.65 -9.94 -9.88
CA VAL A 501 25.44 -10.44 -11.00
C VAL A 501 26.66 -9.56 -11.24
N THR A 502 27.83 -10.19 -11.29
CA THR A 502 29.09 -9.51 -11.66
C THR A 502 29.60 -10.04 -12.98
N PHE A 503 29.83 -9.14 -13.94
CA PHE A 503 30.51 -9.46 -15.19
C PHE A 503 31.99 -9.12 -15.09
N SER A 504 32.82 -9.84 -15.83
CA SER A 504 34.22 -9.48 -16.04
C SER A 504 34.67 -9.66 -17.48
N VAL A 505 35.47 -8.72 -17.95
CA VAL A 505 36.08 -8.71 -19.29
C VAL A 505 37.59 -8.62 -19.11
N ASN A 506 38.31 -9.56 -19.70
CA ASN A 506 39.77 -9.69 -19.55
C ASN A 506 40.26 -9.76 -18.09
N GLY A 507 39.39 -10.07 -17.12
CA GLY A 507 39.70 -10.11 -15.68
C GLY A 507 39.32 -8.85 -14.90
N THR A 508 38.86 -7.81 -15.58
CA THR A 508 38.38 -6.56 -14.97
C THR A 508 36.86 -6.63 -14.78
N LYS A 509 36.35 -6.21 -13.61
CA LYS A 509 34.90 -6.15 -13.35
C LYS A 509 34.24 -5.06 -14.17
N VAL A 510 33.07 -5.35 -14.73
CA VAL A 510 32.32 -4.43 -15.61
C VAL A 510 30.82 -4.51 -15.33
N LEU A 511 30.10 -3.44 -15.67
CA LEU A 511 28.64 -3.51 -15.86
C LEU A 511 28.31 -3.98 -17.27
N ASN A 512 27.33 -4.87 -17.37
CA ASN A 512 26.65 -5.17 -18.61
C ASN A 512 25.53 -4.15 -18.83
N THR A 513 25.68 -3.31 -19.85
CA THR A 513 24.76 -2.20 -20.13
C THR A 513 23.41 -2.65 -20.72
N GLN A 514 23.29 -3.94 -21.06
CA GLN A 514 22.05 -4.54 -21.59
C GLN A 514 21.28 -5.35 -20.53
N ALA A 515 21.80 -5.41 -19.30
CA ALA A 515 21.18 -6.10 -18.17
C ALA A 515 20.67 -5.08 -17.13
N PRO A 516 19.64 -5.44 -16.32
CA PRO A 516 19.17 -4.58 -15.23
C PRO A 516 20.29 -4.16 -14.30
N VAL A 517 20.29 -2.89 -13.89
CA VAL A 517 21.25 -2.30 -12.94
C VAL A 517 20.53 -1.83 -11.68
N GLY A 518 21.10 -2.19 -10.54
CA GLY A 518 20.73 -1.70 -9.22
C GLY A 518 21.96 -1.16 -8.49
N TYR A 519 21.82 -0.97 -7.18
CA TYR A 519 22.90 -0.56 -6.29
C TYR A 519 23.07 -1.60 -5.20
N GLY A 520 24.28 -2.04 -4.92
CA GLY A 520 24.51 -3.03 -3.88
C GLY A 520 25.99 -3.28 -3.68
N CYS A 521 26.36 -3.77 -2.50
CA CYS A 521 27.78 -3.93 -2.13
C CYS A 521 28.60 -2.63 -2.31
N PHE A 522 27.99 -1.46 -2.04
CA PHE A 522 28.60 -0.13 -2.19
C PHE A 522 29.01 0.24 -3.63
N GLN A 523 28.30 -0.25 -4.64
CA GLN A 523 28.57 0.05 -6.05
C GLN A 523 27.32 -0.15 -6.92
N SER A 524 27.34 0.39 -8.13
CA SER A 524 26.39 -0.05 -9.16
C SER A 524 26.67 -1.50 -9.53
N ILE A 525 25.63 -2.31 -9.67
CA ILE A 525 25.78 -3.74 -9.94
C ILE A 525 24.62 -4.24 -10.80
N ASN A 526 24.90 -5.19 -11.69
CA ASN A 526 23.82 -5.86 -12.40
C ASN A 526 23.09 -6.81 -11.46
N TYR A 527 21.81 -7.06 -11.74
CA TYR A 527 21.07 -8.10 -11.04
C TYR A 527 20.18 -8.87 -12.02
N LEU A 528 19.81 -10.08 -11.61
CA LEU A 528 18.92 -10.98 -12.30
C LEU A 528 17.75 -11.31 -11.38
N ASP A 529 16.52 -11.18 -11.87
CA ASP A 529 15.31 -11.59 -11.14
C ASP A 529 14.64 -12.74 -11.92
N VAL A 530 14.72 -13.96 -11.37
CA VAL A 530 14.18 -15.18 -11.97
C VAL A 530 12.75 -15.39 -11.46
N PRO A 531 11.77 -15.72 -12.32
CA PRO A 531 10.39 -15.92 -11.89
C PRO A 531 10.24 -16.89 -10.72
N ASP A 532 9.55 -16.46 -9.68
CA ASP A 532 9.15 -17.28 -8.54
C ASP A 532 7.67 -17.64 -8.65
N LEU A 533 7.39 -18.88 -9.03
CA LEU A 533 6.03 -19.36 -9.27
C LEU A 533 5.23 -19.59 -7.97
N VAL A 534 5.87 -19.50 -6.81
CA VAL A 534 5.25 -19.70 -5.48
C VAL A 534 5.10 -18.38 -4.74
N PHE A 535 5.99 -17.40 -4.98
CA PHE A 535 5.98 -16.09 -4.34
C PHE A 535 6.05 -14.96 -5.38
N ASP A 536 4.92 -14.35 -5.70
CA ASP A 536 4.78 -13.39 -6.80
C ASP A 536 4.29 -11.99 -6.35
N TYR A 537 4.28 -11.69 -5.04
CA TYR A 537 3.83 -10.38 -4.53
C TYR A 537 4.67 -9.20 -5.04
N HIS A 538 5.91 -9.45 -5.47
CA HIS A 538 6.83 -8.43 -5.96
C HIS A 538 6.62 -8.09 -7.45
N GLU A 539 5.81 -8.88 -8.15
CA GLU A 539 5.51 -8.72 -9.57
C GLU A 539 4.49 -7.59 -9.79
N LEU A 540 4.61 -6.87 -10.90
CA LEU A 540 3.60 -5.94 -11.37
C LEU A 540 2.29 -6.69 -11.67
N ARG A 541 1.16 -6.09 -11.27
CA ARG A 541 -0.19 -6.60 -11.55
C ARG A 541 -1.09 -5.46 -12.02
N ASN A 542 -2.21 -5.81 -12.66
CA ASN A 542 -3.26 -4.84 -13.01
C ASN A 542 -4.08 -4.46 -11.77
N VAL A 543 -3.46 -3.72 -10.85
CA VAL A 543 -4.04 -3.21 -9.61
C VAL A 543 -3.82 -1.69 -9.53
N PRO A 544 -4.60 -0.96 -8.73
CA PRO A 544 -4.29 0.44 -8.45
C PRO A 544 -2.86 0.58 -7.90
N HIS A 545 -2.10 1.52 -8.45
CA HIS A 545 -0.70 1.73 -8.07
C HIS A 545 -0.55 2.97 -7.17
N GLY A 546 0.22 2.82 -6.09
CA GLY A 546 0.65 3.92 -5.26
C GLY A 546 1.67 4.81 -5.97
N GLN A 547 1.95 5.98 -5.39
CA GLN A 547 2.98 6.88 -5.89
C GLN A 547 4.26 6.74 -5.06
N ILE A 548 5.40 6.98 -5.70
CA ILE A 548 6.70 7.04 -5.02
C ILE A 548 7.20 8.48 -5.10
N HIS A 549 7.57 9.07 -3.99
CA HIS A 549 8.02 10.46 -3.89
C HIS A 549 9.49 10.49 -3.50
N MET A 550 10.26 11.33 -4.18
CA MET A 550 11.61 11.69 -3.78
C MET A 550 11.54 13.00 -3.02
N ASP A 551 11.91 12.95 -1.74
CA ASP A 551 11.86 14.08 -0.83
C ASP A 551 13.24 14.46 -0.31
N TYR A 552 13.38 15.75 -0.02
CA TYR A 552 14.63 16.36 0.40
C TYR A 552 14.45 17.05 1.75
N TYR A 553 15.22 16.63 2.75
CA TYR A 553 15.24 17.24 4.08
C TYR A 553 16.67 17.53 4.54
N THR A 554 16.83 18.54 5.40
CA THR A 554 18.15 18.90 5.96
C THR A 554 18.44 18.07 7.21
N SER A 555 19.59 17.39 7.22
CA SER A 555 20.12 16.67 8.38
C SER A 555 20.84 17.62 9.32
N SER A 556 20.37 17.73 10.56
CA SER A 556 21.06 18.48 11.62
C SER A 556 22.34 17.77 12.08
N GLN A 557 22.50 16.48 11.79
CA GLN A 557 23.68 15.71 12.16
C GLN A 557 24.83 15.92 11.19
N THR A 558 24.54 15.98 9.89
CA THR A 558 25.58 16.10 8.85
C THR A 558 25.67 17.51 8.25
N GLY A 559 24.65 18.35 8.44
CA GLY A 559 24.53 19.66 7.77
C GLY A 559 24.21 19.55 6.27
N ARG A 560 23.90 18.34 5.78
CA ARG A 560 23.62 18.06 4.38
C ARG A 560 22.13 17.96 4.13
N ILE A 561 21.74 18.20 2.89
CA ILE A 561 20.43 17.76 2.40
C ILE A 561 20.51 16.25 2.15
N LYS A 562 19.46 15.55 2.57
CA LYS A 562 19.29 14.10 2.51
C LYS A 562 18.11 13.79 1.62
N LEU A 563 18.24 12.73 0.84
CA LEU A 563 17.17 12.17 0.03
C LEU A 563 16.51 11.03 0.81
N CYS A 564 15.18 10.98 0.80
CA CYS A 564 14.43 9.77 1.12
C CYS A 564 13.39 9.51 0.04
N TYR A 565 12.99 8.24 -0.07
CA TYR A 565 11.87 7.83 -0.91
C TYR A 565 10.66 7.57 -0.01
N VAL A 566 9.48 8.01 -0.46
CA VAL A 566 8.23 7.82 0.27
C VAL A 566 7.21 7.17 -0.66
N TYR A 567 6.67 6.02 -0.28
CA TYR A 567 5.52 5.43 -0.95
C TYR A 567 4.23 5.92 -0.31
N THR A 568 3.27 6.35 -1.13
CA THR A 568 1.88 6.64 -0.72
C THR A 568 0.92 5.64 -1.37
N PRO A 569 -0.11 5.17 -0.65
CA PRO A 569 -1.01 4.15 -1.16
C PRO A 569 -1.90 4.69 -2.30
N PRO A 570 -2.45 3.83 -3.17
CA PRO A 570 -3.36 4.25 -4.22
C PRO A 570 -4.53 5.09 -3.68
N GLY A 571 -4.78 6.24 -4.32
CA GLY A 571 -5.81 7.18 -3.92
C GLY A 571 -5.46 8.08 -2.73
N TYR A 572 -4.19 8.11 -2.30
CA TYR A 572 -3.71 9.10 -1.33
C TYR A 572 -3.91 10.53 -1.85
N ASP A 573 -4.56 11.36 -1.03
CA ASP A 573 -4.62 12.81 -1.19
C ASP A 573 -4.44 13.42 0.21
N ALA A 574 -3.38 14.23 0.39
CA ALA A 574 -3.09 14.87 1.67
C ALA A 574 -4.22 15.80 2.16
N LEU A 575 -5.16 16.16 1.29
CA LEU A 575 -6.21 17.15 1.53
C LEU A 575 -7.59 16.57 1.77
N ASP A 576 -7.78 15.25 1.62
CA ASP A 576 -9.09 14.62 1.79
C ASP A 576 -9.49 14.45 3.27
N GLY A 577 -8.61 14.86 4.20
CA GLY A 577 -8.79 14.79 5.64
C GLY A 577 -8.45 13.43 6.25
N LYS A 578 -8.15 12.41 5.44
CA LYS A 578 -7.69 11.10 5.93
C LYS A 578 -6.23 11.18 6.32
N LYS A 579 -5.89 10.46 7.38
CA LYS A 579 -4.53 10.32 7.88
C LYS A 579 -4.12 8.86 7.84
N TYR A 580 -2.83 8.62 7.64
CA TYR A 580 -2.28 7.29 7.43
C TYR A 580 -1.19 6.98 8.48
N PRO A 581 -1.10 5.72 8.94
CA PRO A 581 0.06 5.26 9.68
C PRO A 581 1.32 5.27 8.80
N VAL A 582 2.49 5.29 9.44
CA VAL A 582 3.79 5.44 8.77
C VAL A 582 4.74 4.31 9.16
N LEU A 583 5.26 3.61 8.16
CA LEU A 583 6.34 2.64 8.29
C LEU A 583 7.66 3.26 7.82
N TYR A 584 8.65 3.35 8.70
CA TYR A 584 10.04 3.65 8.35
C TYR A 584 10.78 2.34 8.09
N LEU A 585 11.21 2.12 6.83
CA LEU A 585 11.74 0.85 6.34
C LEU A 585 13.20 0.99 5.89
N GLN A 586 14.13 0.41 6.66
CA GLN A 586 15.57 0.56 6.44
C GLN A 586 16.19 -0.58 5.63
N HIS A 587 17.08 -0.21 4.71
CA HIS A 587 17.87 -1.12 3.90
C HIS A 587 19.08 -1.70 4.69
N GLY A 588 19.78 -2.66 4.07
CA GLY A 588 20.97 -3.30 4.65
C GLY A 588 22.28 -2.56 4.38
N GLY A 589 23.37 -3.10 4.92
CA GLY A 589 24.71 -2.57 4.66
C GLY A 589 25.12 -2.79 3.20
N GLY A 590 25.62 -1.76 2.54
CA GLY A 590 26.02 -1.79 1.13
C GLY A 590 24.92 -1.42 0.14
N GLU A 591 23.71 -1.16 0.64
CA GLU A 591 22.55 -0.66 -0.11
C GLU A 591 22.36 0.84 0.13
N ASN A 592 21.32 1.44 -0.46
CA ASN A 592 20.90 2.82 -0.21
C ASN A 592 19.35 2.90 -0.18
N GLU A 593 18.80 4.12 -0.16
CA GLU A 593 17.36 4.39 -0.10
C GLU A 593 16.54 3.77 -1.25
N ILE A 594 17.17 3.40 -2.37
CA ILE A 594 16.49 2.76 -3.50
C ILE A 594 16.41 1.23 -3.37
N GLY A 595 17.12 0.65 -2.41
CA GLY A 595 17.22 -0.79 -2.15
C GLY A 595 15.85 -1.47 -2.08
N TRP A 596 14.98 -0.94 -1.22
CA TRP A 596 13.63 -1.48 -1.05
C TRP A 596 12.74 -1.27 -2.27
N LEU A 597 12.99 -0.23 -3.07
CA LEU A 597 12.20 0.06 -4.26
C LEU A 597 12.55 -0.88 -5.42
N ARG A 598 13.84 -1.08 -5.73
CA ARG A 598 14.25 -1.82 -6.94
C ARG A 598 14.56 -3.29 -6.65
N GLN A 599 15.36 -3.59 -5.62
CA GLN A 599 15.68 -4.95 -5.21
C GLN A 599 14.55 -5.52 -4.35
N GLY A 600 13.99 -4.72 -3.45
CA GLY A 600 12.88 -5.13 -2.59
C GLY A 600 11.50 -5.11 -3.25
N LYS A 601 11.33 -4.35 -4.34
CA LYS A 601 10.05 -4.17 -5.07
C LYS A 601 8.88 -3.79 -4.15
N ILE A 602 9.15 -2.98 -3.12
CA ILE A 602 8.19 -2.71 -2.04
C ILE A 602 6.90 -2.05 -2.53
N ALA A 603 6.96 -1.19 -3.55
CA ALA A 603 5.77 -0.57 -4.12
C ALA A 603 4.81 -1.61 -4.74
N ASN A 604 5.35 -2.55 -5.52
CA ASN A 604 4.56 -3.64 -6.12
C ASN A 604 3.97 -4.54 -5.02
N ILE A 605 4.76 -4.87 -4.00
CA ILE A 605 4.31 -5.65 -2.84
C ILE A 605 3.15 -4.95 -2.12
N ALA A 606 3.29 -3.65 -1.84
CA ALA A 606 2.28 -2.88 -1.15
C ALA A 606 0.99 -2.76 -1.97
N ASP A 607 1.09 -2.42 -3.25
CA ASP A 607 -0.06 -2.34 -4.17
C ASP A 607 -0.83 -3.66 -4.23
N ASN A 608 -0.12 -4.78 -4.36
CA ASN A 608 -0.72 -6.11 -4.44
C ASN A 608 -1.42 -6.50 -3.13
N LEU A 609 -0.77 -6.26 -1.98
CA LEU A 609 -1.37 -6.55 -0.68
C LEU A 609 -2.57 -5.64 -0.36
N LEU A 610 -2.54 -4.37 -0.78
CA LEU A 610 -3.66 -3.45 -0.64
C LEU A 610 -4.85 -3.87 -1.52
N ALA A 611 -4.59 -4.25 -2.76
CA ALA A 611 -5.62 -4.77 -3.66
C ALA A 611 -6.26 -6.06 -3.13
N GLU A 612 -5.49 -6.90 -2.43
CA GLU A 612 -5.98 -8.11 -1.75
C GLU A 612 -6.65 -7.83 -0.39
N GLY A 613 -6.57 -6.60 0.13
CA GLY A 613 -7.09 -6.24 1.47
C GLY A 613 -6.30 -6.88 2.62
N ARG A 614 -5.00 -7.13 2.43
CA ARG A 614 -4.12 -7.89 3.35
C ARG A 614 -3.07 -7.05 4.04
N MET A 615 -3.09 -5.73 3.87
CA MET A 615 -2.33 -4.79 4.69
C MET A 615 -3.16 -3.53 4.91
N GLU A 616 -2.86 -2.80 5.99
CA GLU A 616 -3.45 -1.48 6.22
C GLU A 616 -2.91 -0.46 5.19
N LYS A 617 -3.75 0.52 4.81
CA LYS A 617 -3.27 1.65 4.00
C LYS A 617 -2.28 2.48 4.81
N MET A 618 -1.04 2.59 4.35
CA MET A 618 0.03 3.26 5.08
C MET A 618 1.01 3.96 4.16
N ILE A 619 1.75 4.92 4.72
CA ILE A 619 2.90 5.57 4.08
C ILE A 619 4.16 4.75 4.42
N ILE A 620 5.05 4.52 3.45
CA ILE A 620 6.33 3.81 3.68
C ILE A 620 7.50 4.73 3.34
N VAL A 621 8.33 5.05 4.33
CA VAL A 621 9.49 5.93 4.21
C VAL A 621 10.77 5.09 4.15
N MET A 622 11.57 5.30 3.11
CA MET A 622 12.84 4.62 2.85
C MET A 622 13.96 5.66 2.85
N ASN A 623 14.79 5.63 3.89
CA ASN A 623 15.89 6.59 4.07
C ASN A 623 17.22 6.01 3.60
N THR A 624 18.18 6.90 3.36
CA THR A 624 19.59 6.51 3.38
C THR A 624 20.02 6.28 4.83
N GLY A 625 20.25 5.03 5.23
CA GLY A 625 20.63 4.62 6.60
C GLY A 625 22.03 5.04 7.07
N TYR A 626 22.65 6.04 6.43
CA TYR A 626 24.03 6.48 6.67
C TYR A 626 24.11 7.97 7.01
N ALA A 627 24.59 8.28 8.23
CA ALA A 627 24.76 9.64 8.73
C ALA A 627 26.07 9.80 9.52
N PHE A 628 27.19 10.04 8.84
CA PHE A 628 28.49 10.23 9.49
C PHE A 628 28.83 11.72 9.62
N ARG A 629 29.08 12.16 10.86
CA ARG A 629 29.48 13.53 11.20
C ARG A 629 30.91 13.77 10.74
N ALA A 630 31.16 14.97 10.20
CA ALA A 630 32.49 15.35 9.70
C ALA A 630 33.57 15.40 10.80
N ASP A 631 33.17 15.59 12.06
CA ASP A 631 34.06 15.58 13.22
C ASP A 631 34.47 14.18 13.71
N GLY A 632 33.92 13.12 13.09
CA GLY A 632 34.24 11.73 13.41
C GLY A 632 33.58 11.19 14.68
N THR A 633 32.60 11.89 15.25
CA THR A 633 31.93 11.50 16.52
C THR A 633 30.80 10.48 16.36
N SER A 634 30.50 10.04 15.14
CA SER A 634 29.44 9.07 14.85
C SER A 634 29.77 7.64 15.30
N HIS A 635 28.72 6.82 15.48
CA HIS A 635 28.92 5.39 15.69
C HIS A 635 29.64 4.76 14.49
N PRO A 636 30.68 3.93 14.70
CA PRO A 636 31.49 3.39 13.61
C PRO A 636 30.75 2.41 12.70
N ALA A 637 29.63 1.82 13.15
CA ALA A 637 28.87 0.83 12.37
C ALA A 637 27.55 1.36 11.79
N VAL A 638 26.81 2.18 12.56
CA VAL A 638 25.44 2.63 12.20
C VAL A 638 25.32 4.16 12.04
N GLY A 639 26.42 4.90 12.16
CA GLY A 639 26.44 6.35 12.02
C GLY A 639 25.67 7.05 13.15
N SER A 640 25.12 8.22 12.83
CA SER A 640 24.26 9.05 13.69
C SER A 640 22.83 9.09 13.14
N PHE A 641 22.43 7.98 12.53
CA PHE A 641 21.17 7.89 11.79
C PHE A 641 19.97 7.90 12.73
N GLU A 642 20.12 7.35 13.95
CA GLU A 642 19.11 7.44 15.01
C GLU A 642 18.73 8.90 15.30
N GLU A 643 19.71 9.76 15.55
CA GLU A 643 19.43 11.17 15.86
C GLU A 643 18.90 11.94 14.63
N GLU A 644 19.39 11.63 13.43
CA GLU A 644 18.88 12.23 12.20
C GLU A 644 17.43 11.84 11.93
N LEU A 645 17.08 10.56 12.06
CA LEU A 645 15.73 10.07 11.83
C LEU A 645 14.75 10.73 12.80
N VAL A 646 15.06 10.70 14.09
CA VAL A 646 14.18 11.18 15.17
C VAL A 646 14.00 12.71 15.13
N ARG A 647 15.07 13.46 14.89
CA ARG A 647 15.04 14.93 14.99
C ARG A 647 14.71 15.64 13.68
N ASP A 648 15.04 15.01 12.55
CA ASP A 648 14.95 15.67 11.24
C ASP A 648 13.92 14.99 10.35
N CYS A 649 14.02 13.66 10.15
CA CYS A 649 13.17 12.97 9.18
C CYS A 649 11.72 12.80 9.68
N VAL A 650 11.49 12.30 10.89
CA VAL A 650 10.13 12.10 11.43
C VAL A 650 9.32 13.41 11.42
N PRO A 651 9.84 14.54 11.94
CA PRO A 651 9.12 15.81 11.88
C PRO A 651 8.91 16.33 10.46
N TYR A 652 9.85 16.08 9.54
CA TYR A 652 9.68 16.44 8.14
C TYR A 652 8.51 15.68 7.51
N ILE A 653 8.45 14.36 7.69
CA ILE A 653 7.39 13.50 7.13
C ILE A 653 6.03 13.89 7.70
N ASP A 654 5.89 14.08 9.02
CA ASP A 654 4.63 14.51 9.64
C ASP A 654 4.19 15.91 9.19
N GLY A 655 5.13 16.76 8.78
CA GLY A 655 4.85 18.10 8.26
C GLY A 655 4.52 18.14 6.75
N GLN A 656 4.91 17.13 5.98
CA GLN A 656 4.65 17.06 4.53
C GLN A 656 3.46 16.15 4.17
N TYR A 657 3.22 15.10 4.95
CA TYR A 657 2.23 14.08 4.64
C TYR A 657 1.10 14.04 5.67
N ALA A 658 -0.06 13.50 5.27
CA ALA A 658 -1.19 13.31 6.16
C ALA A 658 -0.96 12.08 7.07
N THR A 659 -0.12 12.24 8.09
CA THR A 659 0.26 11.15 9.01
C THR A 659 -0.64 11.14 10.26
N ILE A 660 -0.81 9.95 10.84
CA ILE A 660 -1.27 9.79 12.22
C ILE A 660 -0.03 9.85 13.12
N ALA A 661 0.22 11.03 13.67
CA ALA A 661 1.48 11.37 14.33
C ALA A 661 1.60 10.86 15.79
N ASP A 662 1.23 9.61 16.06
CA ASP A 662 1.38 8.95 17.38
C ASP A 662 2.21 7.66 17.29
N LYS A 663 2.62 7.09 18.44
CA LYS A 663 3.45 5.88 18.48
C LYS A 663 2.77 4.63 17.94
N TRP A 664 1.45 4.51 18.12
CA TRP A 664 0.66 3.34 17.74
C TRP A 664 0.49 3.21 16.22
N HIS A 665 0.65 4.33 15.51
CA HIS A 665 0.57 4.42 14.06
C HIS A 665 1.94 4.66 13.40
N ARG A 666 3.02 4.47 14.15
CA ARG A 666 4.38 4.48 13.61
C ARG A 666 5.09 3.15 13.85
N ALA A 667 5.72 2.67 12.79
CA ALA A 667 6.47 1.43 12.80
C ALA A 667 7.88 1.65 12.25
N MET A 668 8.82 0.88 12.76
CA MET A 668 10.19 0.84 12.27
C MET A 668 10.54 -0.60 11.92
N ALA A 669 11.04 -0.83 10.71
CA ALA A 669 11.51 -2.14 10.29
C ALA A 669 12.75 -2.04 9.40
N GLY A 670 13.49 -3.14 9.27
CA GLY A 670 14.61 -3.16 8.34
C GLY A 670 15.33 -4.49 8.24
N LEU A 671 16.23 -4.59 7.27
CA LEU A 671 16.98 -5.79 6.96
C LEU A 671 18.46 -5.68 7.38
N SER A 672 19.04 -6.75 7.94
CA SER A 672 20.46 -6.82 8.32
C SER A 672 20.89 -5.62 9.18
N MET A 673 21.82 -4.77 8.71
CA MET A 673 22.16 -3.48 9.34
C MET A 673 20.92 -2.62 9.64
N GLY A 674 19.99 -2.50 8.69
CA GLY A 674 18.72 -1.80 8.88
C GLY A 674 17.82 -2.46 9.93
N GLY A 675 17.91 -3.78 10.11
CA GLY A 675 17.22 -4.49 11.19
C GLY A 675 17.81 -4.19 12.57
N MET A 676 19.13 -4.04 12.65
CA MET A 676 19.82 -3.58 13.87
C MET A 676 19.46 -2.12 14.18
N GLN A 677 19.47 -1.24 13.16
CA GLN A 677 19.04 0.15 13.30
C GLN A 677 17.57 0.24 13.73
N ALA A 678 16.69 -0.54 13.11
CA ALA A 678 15.28 -0.57 13.45
C ALA A 678 15.05 -0.97 14.91
N GLN A 679 15.71 -2.04 15.37
CA GLN A 679 15.63 -2.46 16.76
C GLN A 679 16.12 -1.39 17.71
N LYS A 680 17.33 -0.87 17.49
CA LYS A 680 17.91 0.16 18.35
C LYS A 680 17.00 1.38 18.47
N ILE A 681 16.59 1.93 17.34
CA ILE A 681 15.78 3.15 17.28
C ILE A 681 14.42 2.94 17.92
N ALA A 682 13.69 1.87 17.55
CA ALA A 682 12.34 1.64 18.09
C ALA A 682 12.35 1.39 19.61
N LEU A 683 13.38 0.71 20.13
CA LEU A 683 13.47 0.39 21.56
C LEU A 683 14.04 1.55 22.40
N HIS A 684 14.80 2.46 21.81
CA HIS A 684 15.22 3.72 22.46
C HIS A 684 14.14 4.79 22.44
N HIS A 685 13.25 4.73 21.45
CA HIS A 685 12.23 5.73 21.19
C HIS A 685 10.82 5.12 21.18
N THR A 686 10.44 4.43 22.27
CA THR A 686 9.10 3.84 22.39
C THR A 686 8.00 4.89 22.45
N GLU A 687 8.34 6.15 22.75
CA GLU A 687 7.43 7.30 22.61
C GLU A 687 7.09 7.63 21.15
N LEU A 688 7.89 7.15 20.19
CA LEU A 688 7.69 7.37 18.75
C LEU A 688 7.23 6.14 18.00
N PHE A 689 7.61 4.93 18.42
CA PHE A 689 7.34 3.69 17.68
C PHE A 689 6.76 2.62 18.60
N ALA A 690 5.59 2.08 18.27
CA ALA A 690 5.01 0.93 18.96
C ALA A 690 5.20 -0.38 18.17
N SER A 691 5.67 -0.33 16.92
CA SER A 691 5.82 -1.52 16.07
C SER A 691 7.24 -1.67 15.54
N LEU A 692 7.82 -2.85 15.74
CA LEU A 692 9.19 -3.18 15.37
C LEU A 692 9.26 -4.43 14.48
N GLY A 693 9.92 -4.32 13.32
CA GLY A 693 10.28 -5.44 12.44
C GLY A 693 11.78 -5.64 12.29
N VAL A 694 12.31 -6.74 12.82
CA VAL A 694 13.74 -7.10 12.70
C VAL A 694 13.91 -8.22 11.66
N PHE A 695 14.36 -7.88 10.45
CA PHE A 695 14.59 -8.86 9.39
C PHE A 695 16.07 -9.21 9.30
N SER A 696 16.44 -10.44 9.66
CA SER A 696 17.83 -10.91 9.58
C SER A 696 18.83 -9.99 10.32
N GLY A 697 18.38 -9.29 11.36
CA GLY A 697 19.18 -8.32 12.12
C GLY A 697 19.91 -8.91 13.33
N GLY A 698 19.77 -10.21 13.58
CA GLY A 698 20.45 -10.89 14.68
C GLY A 698 19.80 -10.76 16.06
N PHE A 699 18.63 -10.12 16.17
CA PHE A 699 17.77 -9.87 17.35
C PHE A 699 18.48 -9.99 18.71
N VAL A 700 18.79 -8.84 19.32
CA VAL A 700 19.57 -8.75 20.57
C VAL A 700 18.63 -8.52 21.76
N ILE A 701 18.92 -9.13 22.92
CA ILE A 701 18.26 -8.78 24.20
C ILE A 701 19.20 -7.89 25.02
N GLU A 702 20.47 -8.28 25.11
CA GLU A 702 21.55 -7.53 25.75
C GLU A 702 22.87 -7.86 25.02
N ASP A 703 23.76 -6.88 24.93
CA ASP A 703 25.17 -7.04 24.55
C ASP A 703 26.07 -5.98 25.24
N LYS A 704 27.25 -5.68 24.69
CA LYS A 704 28.18 -4.70 25.28
C LYS A 704 27.74 -3.24 25.06
N GLU A 705 26.91 -2.99 24.05
CA GLU A 705 26.46 -1.67 23.62
C GLU A 705 25.02 -1.39 24.06
N GLU A 706 24.17 -2.42 24.08
CA GLU A 706 22.72 -2.31 24.25
C GLU A 706 22.18 -3.24 25.35
N ASP A 707 21.19 -2.81 26.13
CA ASP A 707 20.48 -3.64 27.12
C ASP A 707 18.97 -3.35 27.09
N TYR A 708 18.20 -4.27 26.52
CA TYR A 708 16.75 -4.15 26.33
C TYR A 708 15.94 -5.03 27.29
N ARG A 709 16.56 -5.65 28.30
CA ARG A 709 15.86 -6.57 29.22
C ARG A 709 14.70 -5.89 29.94
N GLU A 710 14.84 -4.61 30.24
CA GLU A 710 13.80 -3.81 30.88
C GLU A 710 12.46 -3.84 30.12
N LEU A 711 12.48 -3.99 28.80
CA LEU A 711 11.28 -4.10 27.97
C LEU A 711 11.03 -5.54 27.50
N LEU A 712 12.06 -6.21 26.98
CA LEU A 712 11.95 -7.52 26.34
C LEU A 712 11.82 -8.69 27.33
N CYS A 713 12.08 -8.47 28.62
CA CYS A 713 11.88 -9.47 29.68
C CYS A 713 10.74 -9.10 30.65
N HIS A 714 9.90 -8.13 30.30
CA HIS A 714 8.78 -7.69 31.13
C HIS A 714 7.52 -7.49 30.29
N ALA A 715 6.69 -8.54 30.19
CA ALA A 715 5.49 -8.56 29.35
C ALA A 715 4.53 -7.39 29.58
N ASP A 716 4.35 -6.95 30.82
CA ASP A 716 3.44 -5.84 31.16
C ASP A 716 3.94 -4.51 30.60
N ARG A 717 5.25 -4.25 30.75
CA ARG A 717 5.90 -3.05 30.21
C ARG A 717 5.96 -3.10 28.68
N PHE A 718 6.24 -4.27 28.10
CA PHE A 718 6.20 -4.43 26.65
C PHE A 718 4.82 -4.03 26.09
N ARG A 719 3.72 -4.49 26.69
CA ARG A 719 2.36 -4.15 26.24
C ARG A 719 1.98 -2.68 26.44
N GLU A 720 2.69 -1.94 27.30
CA GLU A 720 2.49 -0.49 27.49
C GLU A 720 3.15 0.35 26.40
N GLU A 721 4.25 -0.16 25.85
CA GLU A 721 5.11 0.59 24.94
C GLU A 721 4.98 0.13 23.50
N MET A 722 4.70 -1.17 23.28
CA MET A 722 4.78 -1.82 21.98
C MET A 722 3.51 -2.60 21.67
N ASP A 723 3.08 -2.51 20.41
CA ASP A 723 1.98 -3.25 19.81
C ASP A 723 2.47 -4.52 19.07
N LEU A 724 3.60 -4.40 18.36
CA LEU A 724 4.12 -5.50 17.55
C LEU A 724 5.64 -5.62 17.69
N LEU A 725 6.09 -6.82 18.05
CA LEU A 725 7.47 -7.27 17.86
C LEU A 725 7.48 -8.41 16.84
N PHE A 726 7.97 -8.10 15.64
CA PHE A 726 8.13 -9.04 14.55
C PHE A 726 9.62 -9.34 14.32
N VAL A 727 9.99 -10.62 14.33
CA VAL A 727 11.36 -11.06 14.12
C VAL A 727 11.40 -12.10 13.02
N SER A 728 12.29 -11.96 12.05
CA SER A 728 12.46 -12.96 11.00
C SER A 728 13.91 -13.26 10.68
N SER A 729 14.20 -14.49 10.29
CA SER A 729 15.53 -14.93 9.85
C SER A 729 15.41 -16.20 9.02
N GLY A 730 16.15 -16.26 7.91
CA GLY A 730 16.25 -17.46 7.09
C GLY A 730 17.02 -18.56 7.82
N THR A 731 16.68 -19.84 7.62
CA THR A 731 17.32 -20.95 8.33
C THR A 731 18.81 -21.13 8.01
N GLU A 732 19.26 -20.59 6.88
CA GLU A 732 20.67 -20.60 6.45
C GLU A 732 21.40 -19.29 6.79
N ASP A 733 20.71 -18.33 7.39
CA ASP A 733 21.31 -17.08 7.85
C ASP A 733 22.30 -17.33 9.00
N HIS A 734 23.44 -16.65 8.96
CA HIS A 734 24.45 -16.72 10.01
C HIS A 734 23.94 -16.24 11.38
N PHE A 735 22.88 -15.41 11.42
CA PHE A 735 22.24 -14.97 12.66
C PHE A 735 21.20 -15.95 13.22
N TYR A 736 20.73 -16.92 12.44
CA TYR A 736 19.52 -17.71 12.71
C TYR A 736 19.50 -18.32 14.11
N LYS A 737 20.54 -19.08 14.48
CA LYS A 737 20.60 -19.80 15.76
C LYS A 737 20.48 -18.87 16.97
N ARG A 738 21.16 -17.72 16.91
CA ARG A 738 21.13 -16.71 17.98
C ARG A 738 19.77 -16.04 18.06
N THR A 739 19.20 -15.68 16.90
CA THR A 739 17.88 -15.06 16.82
C THR A 739 16.79 -15.96 17.39
N VAL A 740 16.76 -17.26 17.04
CA VAL A 740 15.82 -18.23 17.60
C VAL A 740 15.96 -18.30 19.12
N ALA A 741 17.18 -18.46 19.63
CA ALA A 741 17.43 -18.56 21.07
C ALA A 741 16.98 -17.31 21.84
N ASN A 742 17.13 -16.11 21.27
CA ASN A 742 16.67 -14.88 21.90
C ASN A 742 15.15 -14.71 21.80
N VAL A 743 14.51 -15.08 20.68
CA VAL A 743 13.05 -15.10 20.57
C VAL A 743 12.43 -16.04 21.61
N ASP A 744 13.00 -17.23 21.80
CA ASP A 744 12.51 -18.20 22.80
C ASP A 744 12.63 -17.65 24.23
N LYS A 745 13.72 -16.94 24.55
CA LYS A 745 13.88 -16.26 25.85
C LYS A 745 12.82 -15.19 26.07
N VAL A 746 12.59 -14.30 25.10
CA VAL A 746 11.60 -13.23 25.20
C VAL A 746 10.19 -13.80 25.36
N ARG A 747 9.85 -14.86 24.61
CA ARG A 747 8.57 -15.58 24.76
C ARG A 747 8.42 -16.22 26.13
N ALA A 748 9.49 -16.77 26.71
CA ALA A 748 9.46 -17.37 28.05
C ALA A 748 9.11 -16.35 29.15
N GLU A 749 9.42 -15.06 28.93
CA GLU A 749 9.04 -13.94 29.81
C GLU A 749 7.60 -13.43 29.54
N GLY A 750 6.85 -14.08 28.65
CA GLY A 750 5.45 -13.74 28.33
C GLY A 750 5.27 -12.57 27.36
N VAL A 751 6.35 -12.06 26.77
CA VAL A 751 6.30 -11.02 25.73
C VAL A 751 5.85 -11.65 24.40
N PRO A 752 4.80 -11.13 23.74
CA PRO A 752 4.35 -11.66 22.46
C PRO A 752 5.35 -11.30 21.34
N VAL A 753 5.88 -12.33 20.68
CA VAL A 753 6.78 -12.19 19.52
C VAL A 753 6.19 -12.92 18.33
N LYS A 754 5.93 -12.19 17.23
CA LYS A 754 5.60 -12.79 15.93
C LYS A 754 6.91 -13.15 15.23
N ALA A 755 7.19 -14.44 15.10
CA ALA A 755 8.41 -14.94 14.49
C ALA A 755 8.15 -15.56 13.12
N TYR A 756 8.95 -15.20 12.11
CA TYR A 756 8.95 -15.84 10.80
C TYR A 756 10.32 -16.46 10.52
N PHE A 757 10.39 -17.77 10.70
CA PHE A 757 11.57 -18.59 10.44
C PHE A 757 11.24 -19.58 9.33
N ALA A 758 11.89 -19.44 8.20
CA ALA A 758 11.66 -20.25 7.02
C ALA A 758 12.96 -20.49 6.26
N GLU A 759 12.94 -21.42 5.32
CA GLU A 759 14.05 -21.64 4.39
C GLU A 759 14.40 -20.32 3.68
N GLY A 760 15.70 -20.04 3.58
CA GLY A 760 16.21 -18.80 3.03
C GLY A 760 17.57 -18.42 3.59
N ARG A 761 18.29 -17.61 2.81
CA ARG A 761 19.63 -17.08 3.11
C ARG A 761 19.54 -15.63 3.58
N HIS A 762 20.71 -15.01 3.79
CA HIS A 762 20.83 -13.59 4.13
C HIS A 762 20.74 -12.72 2.86
N ASP A 763 19.58 -12.73 2.20
CA ASP A 763 19.39 -12.15 0.86
C ASP A 763 18.01 -11.48 0.64
N TRP A 764 17.86 -10.80 -0.50
CA TRP A 764 16.61 -10.14 -0.89
C TRP A 764 15.43 -11.10 -1.09
N ASN A 765 15.68 -12.37 -1.43
CA ASN A 765 14.63 -13.37 -1.59
C ASN A 765 13.90 -13.61 -0.27
N PHE A 766 14.66 -13.75 0.81
CA PHE A 766 14.09 -13.86 2.14
C PHE A 766 13.48 -12.54 2.62
N TRP A 767 14.14 -11.40 2.41
CA TRP A 767 13.65 -10.10 2.89
C TRP A 767 12.33 -9.65 2.24
N ARG A 768 12.12 -9.95 0.94
CA ARG A 768 10.81 -9.74 0.27
C ARG A 768 9.70 -10.51 0.97
N ARG A 769 9.96 -11.75 1.41
CA ARG A 769 8.99 -12.57 2.18
C ARG A 769 8.77 -12.00 3.57
N SER A 770 9.85 -11.61 4.26
CA SER A 770 9.76 -10.99 5.59
C SER A 770 8.89 -9.73 5.58
N VAL A 771 9.08 -8.83 4.62
CA VAL A 771 8.28 -7.60 4.55
C VAL A 771 6.82 -7.89 4.23
N VAL A 772 6.51 -8.85 3.35
CA VAL A 772 5.12 -9.29 3.11
C VAL A 772 4.46 -9.74 4.41
N ARG A 773 5.15 -10.57 5.21
CA ARG A 773 4.62 -11.04 6.49
C ARG A 773 4.48 -9.91 7.50
N PHE A 774 5.43 -8.97 7.53
CA PHE A 774 5.37 -7.82 8.42
C PHE A 774 4.20 -6.89 8.09
N LEU A 775 4.02 -6.52 6.81
CA LEU A 775 2.94 -5.65 6.34
C LEU A 775 1.55 -6.23 6.62
N GLN A 776 1.42 -7.56 6.65
CA GLN A 776 0.19 -8.27 7.03
C GLN A 776 -0.13 -8.23 8.53
N ASN A 777 0.79 -7.72 9.35
CA ASN A 777 0.70 -7.75 10.81
C ASN A 777 0.80 -6.37 11.47
N VAL A 778 1.49 -5.43 10.85
CA VAL A 778 1.67 -4.07 11.37
C VAL A 778 0.38 -3.25 11.21
N PHE A 779 0.07 -2.43 12.20
CA PHE A 779 -1.13 -1.57 12.25
C PHE A 779 -2.47 -2.30 12.09
N ARG A 780 -2.55 -3.58 12.51
CA ARG A 780 -3.81 -4.31 12.50
C ARG A 780 -4.88 -3.59 13.32
N ARG A 781 -6.09 -3.58 12.77
CA ARG A 781 -7.24 -2.95 13.40
C ARG A 781 -7.73 -3.79 14.57
N GLN A 782 -8.18 -3.13 15.63
CA GLN A 782 -8.97 -3.82 16.65
C GLN A 782 -10.31 -4.24 16.03
N ALA A 783 -10.78 -5.42 16.40
CA ALA A 783 -12.17 -5.78 16.12
C ALA A 783 -13.08 -5.16 17.19
N TYR A 784 -14.35 -4.99 16.87
CA TYR A 784 -15.33 -4.40 17.77
C TYR A 784 -16.67 -5.13 17.69
N ASN A 785 -17.59 -4.78 18.59
CA ASN A 785 -19.02 -4.99 18.38
C ASN A 785 -19.72 -3.64 18.16
N PRO A 786 -20.47 -3.47 17.05
CA PRO A 786 -20.77 -4.48 16.04
C PRO A 786 -19.52 -4.81 15.21
N TYR A 787 -19.42 -6.04 14.70
CA TYR A 787 -18.22 -6.49 13.98
C TYR A 787 -18.14 -5.95 12.54
N LEU A 788 -19.26 -5.47 11.99
CA LEU A 788 -19.32 -4.75 10.71
C LEU A 788 -19.37 -3.23 10.95
N PRO A 789 -19.10 -2.42 9.90
CA PRO A 789 -19.25 -0.96 9.99
C PRO A 789 -20.61 -0.53 10.55
N SER A 790 -20.65 0.60 11.26
CA SER A 790 -21.84 1.04 12.00
C SER A 790 -23.07 1.36 11.15
N TRP A 791 -22.93 1.45 9.83
CA TRP A 791 -23.99 1.69 8.86
C TRP A 791 -24.49 0.42 8.17
N GLU A 792 -23.90 -0.73 8.47
CA GLU A 792 -24.26 -2.03 7.88
C GLU A 792 -25.21 -2.81 8.81
N TYR A 793 -26.23 -3.43 8.22
CA TYR A 793 -27.34 -4.05 8.94
C TYR A 793 -27.60 -5.48 8.45
N ILE A 794 -26.68 -6.38 8.77
CA ILE A 794 -26.79 -7.83 8.48
C ILE A 794 -27.11 -8.57 9.78
N PRO A 795 -28.40 -8.73 10.12
CA PRO A 795 -28.83 -9.63 11.18
C PRO A 795 -28.89 -11.08 10.71
N ASP A 796 -29.25 -11.95 11.64
CA ASP A 796 -29.42 -13.38 11.36
C ASP A 796 -28.12 -13.97 10.79
N GLY A 797 -26.99 -13.47 11.32
CA GLY A 797 -25.65 -13.75 10.79
C GLY A 797 -25.22 -15.17 11.12
N GLU A 798 -25.16 -16.02 10.09
CA GLU A 798 -24.61 -17.37 10.10
C GLU A 798 -23.12 -17.37 9.71
N PRO A 799 -22.21 -17.63 10.67
CA PRO A 799 -20.79 -17.59 10.42
C PRO A 799 -20.23 -18.95 9.95
N TYR A 800 -19.33 -18.92 8.96
CA TYR A 800 -18.57 -20.08 8.48
C TYR A 800 -17.12 -19.75 8.15
N VAL A 801 -16.21 -20.70 8.36
CA VAL A 801 -14.81 -20.57 7.94
C VAL A 801 -14.59 -21.35 6.65
N PHE A 802 -14.29 -20.64 5.57
CA PHE A 802 -13.92 -21.20 4.27
C PHE A 802 -12.61 -20.55 3.80
N ASP A 803 -11.70 -21.34 3.22
CA ASP A 803 -10.46 -20.84 2.59
C ASP A 803 -9.65 -19.83 3.44
N GLY A 804 -9.59 -20.05 4.76
CA GLY A 804 -8.86 -19.18 5.69
C GLY A 804 -9.52 -17.84 6.00
N ARG A 805 -10.82 -17.68 5.71
CA ARG A 805 -11.63 -16.52 6.03
C ARG A 805 -12.91 -16.91 6.74
N VAL A 806 -13.38 -16.03 7.63
CA VAL A 806 -14.71 -16.11 8.24
C VAL A 806 -15.66 -15.36 7.32
N TYR A 807 -16.74 -16.00 6.89
CA TYR A 807 -17.83 -15.42 6.12
C TYR A 807 -19.06 -15.32 7.00
N VAL A 808 -19.85 -14.25 6.83
CA VAL A 808 -21.16 -14.10 7.45
C VAL A 808 -22.22 -14.02 6.36
N TYR A 809 -23.20 -14.90 6.46
CA TYR A 809 -24.39 -14.93 5.62
C TYR A 809 -25.56 -14.54 6.50
N GLY A 810 -26.37 -13.57 6.08
CA GLY A 810 -27.48 -13.14 6.90
C GLY A 810 -28.52 -12.43 6.08
N SER A 811 -29.64 -12.14 6.73
CA SER A 811 -30.62 -11.20 6.23
C SER A 811 -30.01 -9.81 6.05
N HIS A 812 -30.69 -8.93 5.33
CA HIS A 812 -30.24 -7.55 5.13
C HIS A 812 -31.36 -6.57 5.49
N ASP A 813 -31.25 -6.00 6.68
CA ASP A 813 -32.13 -4.94 7.16
C ASP A 813 -31.77 -3.60 6.51
N ARG A 814 -32.60 -2.59 6.71
CA ARG A 814 -32.29 -1.20 6.33
C ARG A 814 -32.28 -0.30 7.54
N TYR A 815 -31.44 0.73 7.54
CA TYR A 815 -31.55 1.78 8.53
C TYR A 815 -32.95 2.41 8.46
N ASN A 816 -33.63 2.47 9.61
CA ASN A 816 -35.00 2.96 9.70
C ASN A 816 -36.01 2.18 8.83
N GLY A 817 -35.79 0.87 8.70
CA GLY A 817 -36.72 -0.07 8.09
C GLY A 817 -38.07 -0.12 8.83
N HIS A 818 -39.11 -0.52 8.11
CA HIS A 818 -40.48 -0.67 8.64
C HIS A 818 -40.93 -2.13 8.76
N VAL A 819 -40.10 -3.06 8.27
CA VAL A 819 -40.24 -4.51 8.32
C VAL A 819 -38.84 -5.13 8.20
N PHE A 820 -38.68 -6.36 8.66
CA PHE A 820 -37.43 -7.12 8.60
C PHE A 820 -36.96 -7.39 7.17
N CYS A 821 -35.64 -7.44 6.97
CA CYS A 821 -34.97 -8.06 5.82
C CYS A 821 -35.35 -7.51 4.44
N LEU A 822 -35.44 -6.18 4.32
CA LEU A 822 -35.88 -5.48 3.09
C LEU A 822 -34.89 -5.59 1.91
N GLY A 823 -33.61 -5.84 2.19
CA GLY A 823 -32.50 -5.83 1.24
C GLY A 823 -32.31 -7.14 0.46
N ASP A 824 -31.31 -7.12 -0.41
CA ASP A 824 -30.76 -8.33 -1.05
C ASP A 824 -29.76 -9.00 -0.10
N TYR A 825 -29.50 -10.30 -0.25
CA TYR A 825 -28.43 -10.92 0.51
C TYR A 825 -27.08 -10.40 0.04
N VAL A 826 -26.33 -9.91 1.01
CA VAL A 826 -24.95 -9.47 0.88
C VAL A 826 -24.07 -10.36 1.75
N CYS A 827 -22.78 -10.41 1.45
CA CYS A 827 -21.83 -11.15 2.26
C CYS A 827 -20.65 -10.26 2.66
N TRP A 828 -20.15 -10.50 3.87
CA TRP A 828 -18.92 -9.93 4.36
C TRP A 828 -17.99 -11.03 4.83
N SER A 829 -16.69 -10.82 4.70
CA SER A 829 -15.70 -11.76 5.21
C SER A 829 -14.48 -11.10 5.83
N ALA A 830 -13.85 -11.76 6.80
CA ALA A 830 -12.58 -11.33 7.41
C ALA A 830 -11.55 -12.47 7.38
N PRO A 831 -10.24 -12.18 7.24
CA PRO A 831 -9.21 -13.19 7.46
C PRO A 831 -9.31 -13.77 8.88
N VAL A 832 -9.16 -15.09 9.05
CA VAL A 832 -9.22 -15.73 10.39
C VAL A 832 -8.16 -15.20 11.36
N GLU A 833 -7.09 -14.62 10.83
CA GLU A 833 -6.00 -14.02 11.61
C GLU A 833 -6.20 -12.53 11.88
N ASP A 834 -7.22 -11.87 11.31
CA ASP A 834 -7.43 -10.42 11.39
C ASP A 834 -8.92 -10.05 11.36
N LEU A 835 -9.61 -10.37 12.45
CA LEU A 835 -11.07 -10.21 12.59
C LEU A 835 -11.53 -8.74 12.73
N GLY A 836 -10.61 -7.78 12.73
CA GLY A 836 -10.90 -6.34 12.64
C GLY A 836 -11.01 -5.82 11.20
N ASN A 837 -10.71 -6.66 10.20
CA ASN A 837 -10.62 -6.27 8.80
C ASN A 837 -11.65 -7.01 7.92
N TRP A 838 -12.90 -6.53 7.99
CA TRP A 838 -14.02 -7.05 7.21
C TRP A 838 -14.06 -6.45 5.80
N ARG A 839 -14.23 -7.32 4.80
CA ARG A 839 -14.37 -6.99 3.38
C ARG A 839 -15.81 -7.23 2.93
N TYR A 840 -16.40 -6.24 2.26
CA TYR A 840 -17.68 -6.40 1.55
C TYR A 840 -17.47 -7.25 0.30
N GLU A 841 -18.15 -8.39 0.21
CA GLU A 841 -18.07 -9.29 -0.96
C GLU A 841 -19.08 -8.92 -2.05
N GLY A 842 -19.97 -7.96 -1.78
CA GLY A 842 -21.03 -7.58 -2.71
C GLY A 842 -22.39 -8.21 -2.39
N VAL A 843 -23.34 -7.96 -3.27
CA VAL A 843 -24.64 -8.66 -3.30
C VAL A 843 -24.40 -10.06 -3.84
N ILE A 844 -24.59 -11.08 -3.00
CA ILE A 844 -24.41 -12.48 -3.37
C ILE A 844 -25.68 -13.10 -3.93
N TYR A 845 -26.87 -12.58 -3.56
CA TYR A 845 -28.14 -13.09 -4.06
C TYR A 845 -29.23 -11.99 -4.05
N PRO A 846 -29.61 -11.47 -5.23
CA PRO A 846 -30.72 -10.52 -5.35
C PRO A 846 -32.06 -11.15 -4.99
N LYS A 847 -32.92 -10.46 -4.25
CA LYS A 847 -34.23 -11.01 -3.85
C LYS A 847 -35.16 -11.32 -5.02
N THR A 848 -34.93 -10.68 -6.17
CA THR A 848 -35.67 -10.92 -7.41
C THR A 848 -35.19 -12.14 -8.19
N ALA A 849 -34.09 -12.78 -7.76
CA ALA A 849 -33.56 -13.97 -8.42
C ALA A 849 -34.39 -15.23 -8.15
N ASP A 850 -35.18 -15.27 -7.06
CA ASP A 850 -36.11 -16.37 -6.82
C ASP A 850 -37.33 -16.23 -7.76
N PRO A 851 -37.70 -17.26 -8.53
CA PRO A 851 -38.84 -17.23 -9.44
C PRO A 851 -40.16 -16.84 -8.76
N LEU A 852 -40.34 -17.12 -7.47
CA LEU A 852 -41.54 -16.71 -6.73
C LEU A 852 -41.53 -15.21 -6.41
N ASN A 853 -40.37 -14.56 -6.36
CA ASN A 853 -40.20 -13.16 -6.00
C ASN A 853 -39.71 -12.28 -7.15
N ALA A 854 -40.04 -12.63 -8.39
CA ALA A 854 -39.59 -11.91 -9.59
C ALA A 854 -39.98 -10.41 -9.60
N ASP A 855 -40.99 -9.99 -8.84
CA ASP A 855 -41.40 -8.59 -8.69
C ASP A 855 -40.83 -7.89 -7.45
N GLY A 856 -40.04 -8.60 -6.63
CA GLY A 856 -39.26 -8.06 -5.51
C GLY A 856 -40.09 -7.63 -4.30
N LYS A 857 -41.31 -8.15 -4.14
CA LYS A 857 -42.25 -7.78 -3.06
C LYS A 857 -42.06 -8.55 -1.76
N MET A 858 -41.42 -9.70 -1.80
CA MET A 858 -41.11 -10.52 -0.62
C MET A 858 -39.73 -10.21 -0.08
N CYS A 859 -39.56 -10.44 1.22
CA CYS A 859 -38.29 -10.31 1.93
C CYS A 859 -37.54 -11.65 1.94
N LEU A 860 -36.21 -11.57 2.04
CA LEU A 860 -35.33 -12.74 2.12
C LEU A 860 -34.95 -12.98 3.59
N TYR A 861 -35.47 -14.04 4.22
CA TYR A 861 -35.28 -14.32 5.64
C TYR A 861 -34.20 -15.36 5.92
N ALA A 862 -33.30 -15.01 6.84
CA ALA A 862 -32.37 -15.86 7.59
C ALA A 862 -31.76 -17.01 6.78
N PRO A 863 -30.78 -16.72 5.91
CA PRO A 863 -30.14 -17.76 5.13
C PRO A 863 -29.14 -18.56 5.98
N ASP A 864 -28.99 -19.85 5.68
CA ASP A 864 -27.86 -20.67 6.15
C ASP A 864 -27.24 -21.41 4.96
N ILE A 865 -25.96 -21.78 5.09
CA ILE A 865 -25.15 -22.30 4.00
C ILE A 865 -24.48 -23.63 4.35
N THR A 866 -24.28 -24.48 3.36
CA THR A 866 -23.50 -25.70 3.51
C THR A 866 -22.73 -26.02 2.22
N VAL A 867 -21.67 -26.84 2.35
CA VAL A 867 -20.95 -27.37 1.19
C VAL A 867 -21.55 -28.72 0.84
N GLY A 868 -22.05 -28.83 -0.39
CA GLY A 868 -22.64 -30.06 -0.90
C GLY A 868 -21.59 -31.14 -1.17
N PRO A 869 -22.01 -32.41 -1.38
CA PRO A 869 -21.09 -33.51 -1.69
C PRO A 869 -20.28 -33.32 -2.98
N ASP A 870 -20.71 -32.40 -3.85
CA ASP A 870 -20.04 -32.03 -5.09
C ASP A 870 -19.03 -30.86 -4.92
N GLY A 871 -18.86 -30.34 -3.71
CA GLY A 871 -17.96 -29.24 -3.40
C GLY A 871 -18.52 -27.84 -3.66
N ARG A 872 -19.78 -27.71 -4.11
CA ARG A 872 -20.43 -26.40 -4.29
C ARG A 872 -21.09 -25.90 -3.01
N TYR A 873 -21.37 -24.61 -2.98
CA TYR A 873 -21.95 -23.91 -1.83
C TYR A 873 -23.45 -23.73 -2.05
N TYR A 874 -24.25 -24.18 -1.07
CA TYR A 874 -25.71 -24.17 -1.14
C TYR A 874 -26.29 -23.30 -0.04
N LEU A 875 -26.98 -22.23 -0.43
CA LEU A 875 -27.63 -21.27 0.45
C LEU A 875 -29.12 -21.60 0.56
N TYR A 876 -29.58 -21.96 1.74
CA TYR A 876 -30.98 -22.24 2.06
C TYR A 876 -31.62 -21.01 2.66
N TYR A 877 -32.83 -20.64 2.21
CA TYR A 877 -33.54 -19.46 2.69
C TYR A 877 -35.05 -19.59 2.53
N VAL A 878 -35.79 -18.68 3.16
CA VAL A 878 -37.27 -18.62 3.09
C VAL A 878 -37.72 -17.21 2.68
N LEU A 879 -38.81 -17.13 1.93
CA LEU A 879 -39.49 -15.89 1.56
C LEU A 879 -40.69 -15.64 2.50
N ASP A 880 -40.85 -14.40 2.97
CA ASP A 880 -41.82 -14.02 4.03
C ASP A 880 -43.31 -14.33 3.75
N HIS A 881 -43.74 -14.48 2.49
CA HIS A 881 -45.14 -14.78 2.13
C HIS A 881 -45.42 -16.25 1.78
N VAL A 882 -44.42 -17.12 1.78
CA VAL A 882 -44.59 -18.54 1.43
C VAL A 882 -43.97 -19.44 2.50
N SER A 883 -44.44 -20.67 2.59
CA SER A 883 -44.00 -21.62 3.61
C SER A 883 -43.04 -22.68 3.06
N VAL A 884 -42.29 -22.37 2.00
CA VAL A 884 -41.37 -23.30 1.35
C VAL A 884 -39.92 -22.88 1.57
N VAL A 885 -39.00 -23.85 1.57
CA VAL A 885 -37.55 -23.60 1.64
C VAL A 885 -36.98 -23.55 0.22
N SER A 886 -36.39 -22.41 -0.12
CA SER A 886 -35.66 -22.18 -1.37
C SER A 886 -34.18 -22.48 -1.20
N VAL A 887 -33.51 -22.82 -2.30
CA VAL A 887 -32.08 -23.09 -2.35
C VAL A 887 -31.45 -22.32 -3.51
N ALA A 888 -30.33 -21.65 -3.26
CA ALA A 888 -29.44 -21.08 -4.26
C ALA A 888 -28.06 -21.75 -4.20
N VAL A 889 -27.31 -21.73 -5.31
CA VAL A 889 -26.01 -22.42 -5.43
C VAL A 889 -24.93 -21.53 -6.04
N CYS A 890 -23.69 -21.69 -5.58
CA CYS A 890 -22.50 -21.05 -6.12
C CYS A 890 -21.28 -21.99 -6.10
N ASP A 891 -20.30 -21.73 -6.97
CA ASP A 891 -19.02 -22.45 -7.01
C ASP A 891 -17.99 -21.89 -6.01
N THR A 892 -18.24 -20.72 -5.43
CA THR A 892 -17.36 -20.06 -4.46
C THR A 892 -18.15 -19.62 -3.22
N PRO A 893 -17.47 -19.39 -2.07
CA PRO A 893 -18.14 -18.99 -0.82
C PRO A 893 -18.99 -17.71 -0.92
N ALA A 894 -18.57 -16.73 -1.73
CA ALA A 894 -19.21 -15.42 -1.83
C ALA A 894 -19.25 -14.90 -3.28
N GLY A 895 -19.60 -15.77 -4.23
CA GLY A 895 -19.83 -15.40 -5.62
C GLY A 895 -21.29 -15.01 -5.89
N GLU A 896 -21.66 -14.94 -7.17
CA GLU A 896 -23.05 -14.76 -7.58
C GLU A 896 -23.80 -16.08 -7.42
N PHE A 897 -24.63 -16.20 -6.37
CA PHE A 897 -25.48 -17.35 -6.19
C PHE A 897 -26.62 -17.32 -7.21
N THR A 898 -26.97 -18.49 -7.73
CA THR A 898 -28.06 -18.66 -8.68
C THR A 898 -29.16 -19.52 -8.06
N PHE A 899 -30.42 -19.20 -8.35
CA PHE A 899 -31.55 -20.00 -7.89
C PHE A 899 -31.38 -21.46 -8.34
N TYR A 900 -31.41 -22.39 -7.39
CA TYR A 900 -31.17 -23.81 -7.63
C TYR A 900 -32.47 -24.62 -7.61
N GLY A 901 -33.36 -24.36 -6.65
CA GLY A 901 -34.64 -25.05 -6.55
C GLY A 901 -35.36 -24.85 -5.22
N TYR A 902 -36.39 -25.66 -5.00
CA TYR A 902 -37.13 -25.74 -3.74
C TYR A 902 -36.95 -27.12 -3.12
N VAL A 903 -36.86 -27.18 -1.79
CA VAL A 903 -36.85 -28.47 -1.07
C VAL A 903 -38.18 -29.19 -1.28
N GLN A 904 -38.14 -30.45 -1.68
CA GLN A 904 -39.32 -31.16 -2.17
C GLN A 904 -39.31 -32.66 -1.85
N TYR A 905 -40.51 -33.22 -1.72
CA TYR A 905 -40.73 -34.66 -1.66
C TYR A 905 -40.41 -35.33 -3.00
N PRO A 906 -40.18 -36.66 -3.02
CA PRO A 906 -39.90 -37.40 -4.26
C PRO A 906 -40.99 -37.29 -5.35
N ASP A 907 -42.21 -36.89 -5.01
CA ASP A 907 -43.31 -36.67 -5.95
C ASP A 907 -43.35 -35.24 -6.53
N GLY A 908 -42.42 -34.36 -6.13
CA GLY A 908 -42.31 -32.97 -6.55
C GLY A 908 -43.13 -31.98 -5.72
N THR A 909 -43.85 -32.44 -4.69
CA THR A 909 -44.53 -31.54 -3.74
C THR A 909 -43.49 -30.80 -2.91
N ARG A 910 -43.59 -29.47 -2.76
CA ARG A 910 -42.62 -28.70 -1.96
C ARG A 910 -42.88 -28.87 -0.47
N LEU A 911 -41.80 -28.90 0.31
CA LEU A 911 -41.86 -28.92 1.78
C LEU A 911 -42.64 -27.71 2.28
N GLY A 912 -43.67 -27.92 3.11
CA GLY A 912 -44.57 -26.86 3.60
C GLY A 912 -45.90 -26.75 2.85
N GLU A 913 -46.04 -27.40 1.69
CA GLU A 913 -47.32 -27.43 0.95
C GLU A 913 -48.11 -28.72 1.15
N ARG A 914 -47.45 -29.81 1.59
CA ARG A 914 -48.11 -31.10 1.84
C ARG A 914 -49.00 -30.99 3.08
N GLN A 915 -50.19 -31.61 3.02
CA GLN A 915 -51.11 -31.61 4.17
C GLN A 915 -50.45 -32.24 5.41
N GLY A 916 -50.32 -31.46 6.48
CA GLY A 916 -49.66 -31.88 7.72
C GLY A 916 -48.27 -31.28 7.92
N ASP A 917 -47.66 -30.70 6.88
CA ASP A 917 -46.42 -29.94 7.03
C ASP A 917 -46.65 -28.67 7.84
N GLN A 918 -45.67 -28.31 8.67
CA GLN A 918 -45.66 -27.04 9.40
C GLN A 918 -45.04 -25.95 8.51
N PRO A 919 -45.43 -24.66 8.68
CA PRO A 919 -44.83 -23.57 7.93
C PRO A 919 -43.31 -23.52 8.13
N GLN A 920 -42.56 -23.50 7.03
CA GLN A 920 -41.10 -23.45 7.05
C GLN A 920 -40.62 -22.03 7.35
N PHE A 921 -39.56 -21.91 8.14
CA PHE A 921 -38.98 -20.65 8.61
C PHE A 921 -37.56 -20.92 9.13
N ASP A 922 -36.69 -19.91 9.07
CA ASP A 922 -35.29 -19.90 9.57
C ASP A 922 -34.53 -21.21 9.37
N PRO A 923 -34.11 -21.53 8.14
CA PRO A 923 -33.34 -22.73 7.87
C PRO A 923 -31.98 -22.72 8.57
N GLY A 924 -31.67 -23.82 9.25
CA GLY A 924 -30.31 -24.20 9.64
C GLY A 924 -29.88 -25.47 8.89
N VAL A 925 -28.63 -25.58 8.46
CA VAL A 925 -28.20 -26.69 7.59
C VAL A 925 -26.83 -27.27 7.96
N LEU A 926 -26.72 -28.60 7.87
CA LEU A 926 -25.45 -29.32 7.99
C LEU A 926 -25.38 -30.46 6.97
N THR A 927 -24.32 -30.51 6.18
CA THR A 927 -24.05 -31.63 5.26
C THR A 927 -22.91 -32.49 5.79
N GLU A 928 -23.17 -33.80 5.89
CA GLU A 928 -22.14 -34.78 6.24
C GLU A 928 -22.19 -35.98 5.28
N GLY A 929 -21.09 -36.19 4.56
CA GLY A 929 -21.02 -37.23 3.54
C GLY A 929 -21.99 -36.95 2.39
N GLY A 930 -22.93 -37.87 2.15
CA GLY A 930 -23.94 -37.72 1.09
C GLY A 930 -25.31 -37.27 1.59
N ARG A 931 -25.42 -36.79 2.84
CA ARG A 931 -26.68 -36.45 3.49
C ARG A 931 -26.65 -35.02 3.99
N THR A 932 -27.76 -34.31 3.84
CA THR A 932 -27.92 -32.95 4.35
C THR A 932 -29.08 -32.89 5.33
N TYR A 933 -28.84 -32.32 6.51
CA TYR A 933 -29.82 -32.15 7.57
C TYR A 933 -30.28 -30.70 7.56
N LEU A 934 -31.54 -30.48 7.24
CA LEU A 934 -32.19 -29.17 7.19
C LEU A 934 -33.12 -29.01 8.38
N TYR A 935 -32.88 -28.00 9.21
CA TYR A 935 -33.66 -27.68 10.40
C TYR A 935 -34.49 -26.43 10.13
N THR A 936 -35.78 -26.46 10.43
CA THR A 936 -36.69 -25.32 10.21
C THR A 936 -37.76 -25.26 11.28
N GLY A 937 -38.32 -24.08 11.52
CA GLY A 937 -39.49 -23.93 12.38
C GLY A 937 -39.73 -22.51 12.86
N PHE A 938 -40.94 -22.25 13.35
CA PHE A 938 -41.29 -21.02 14.04
C PHE A 938 -42.44 -21.32 15.01
N CYS A 939 -42.32 -21.01 16.30
CA CYS A 939 -43.27 -21.46 17.35
C CYS A 939 -43.71 -20.32 18.27
N PRO A 940 -44.62 -19.44 17.83
CA PRO A 940 -45.11 -18.35 18.67
C PRO A 940 -46.05 -18.87 19.76
N ARG A 941 -46.07 -18.17 20.90
CA ARG A 941 -46.93 -18.50 22.03
C ARG A 941 -48.41 -18.49 21.63
N GLY A 942 -49.14 -19.54 21.98
CA GLY A 942 -50.56 -19.71 21.67
C GLY A 942 -50.87 -20.42 20.35
N ASP A 943 -49.87 -20.78 19.54
CA ASP A 943 -50.06 -21.57 18.31
C ASP A 943 -49.74 -23.07 18.52
N GLY A 944 -50.73 -23.83 18.97
CA GLY A 944 -50.59 -25.27 19.19
C GLY A 944 -50.45 -26.11 17.90
N SER A 945 -50.58 -25.50 16.71
CA SER A 945 -50.41 -26.23 15.43
C SER A 945 -48.95 -26.50 15.08
N ARG A 946 -48.02 -25.83 15.78
CA ARG A 946 -46.58 -25.92 15.54
C ARG A 946 -45.90 -26.58 16.74
N THR A 947 -45.10 -27.61 16.48
CA THR A 947 -44.61 -28.50 17.55
C THR A 947 -43.21 -28.16 18.04
N GLY A 948 -42.42 -27.45 17.24
CA GLY A 948 -41.04 -27.10 17.56
C GLY A 948 -40.15 -27.01 16.32
N ALA A 949 -38.84 -27.06 16.53
CA ALA A 949 -37.87 -27.19 15.45
C ALA A 949 -37.95 -28.59 14.82
N MET A 950 -38.01 -28.63 13.50
CA MET A 950 -38.13 -29.85 12.71
C MET A 950 -36.86 -30.08 11.90
N VAL A 951 -36.35 -31.32 11.87
CA VAL A 951 -35.24 -31.72 11.00
C VAL A 951 -35.77 -32.56 9.83
N THR A 952 -35.32 -32.25 8.62
CA THR A 952 -35.62 -32.96 7.37
C THR A 952 -34.30 -33.42 6.76
N VAL A 953 -34.21 -34.66 6.28
CA VAL A 953 -32.97 -35.16 5.67
C VAL A 953 -33.11 -35.17 4.16
N LEU A 954 -32.18 -34.50 3.48
CA LEU A 954 -32.09 -34.38 2.03
C LEU A 954 -30.99 -35.28 1.47
N GLY A 955 -31.19 -35.72 0.23
CA GLY A 955 -30.20 -36.48 -0.52
C GLY A 955 -29.08 -35.61 -1.10
N ALA A 956 -28.14 -36.25 -1.78
CA ALA A 956 -26.95 -35.59 -2.34
C ALA A 956 -27.23 -34.54 -3.43
N ASP A 957 -28.48 -34.44 -3.91
CA ASP A 957 -28.89 -33.39 -4.86
C ASP A 957 -29.25 -32.06 -4.18
N MET A 958 -29.24 -32.03 -2.83
CA MET A 958 -29.51 -30.87 -1.98
C MET A 958 -30.95 -30.35 -2.03
N LEU A 959 -31.90 -31.12 -2.60
CA LEU A 959 -33.31 -30.69 -2.74
C LEU A 959 -34.31 -31.78 -2.34
N THR A 960 -34.00 -33.04 -2.64
CA THR A 960 -34.97 -34.13 -2.51
C THR A 960 -34.96 -34.69 -1.09
N ILE A 961 -36.13 -34.71 -0.46
CA ILE A 961 -36.34 -35.29 0.88
C ILE A 961 -36.18 -36.82 0.82
N GLU A 962 -35.23 -37.32 1.61
CA GLU A 962 -35.02 -38.76 1.86
C GLU A 962 -35.66 -39.22 3.17
N GLU A 963 -35.62 -38.38 4.22
CA GLU A 963 -36.35 -38.63 5.47
C GLU A 963 -37.26 -37.45 5.82
N GLU A 964 -38.53 -37.77 6.12
CA GLU A 964 -39.57 -36.78 6.45
C GLU A 964 -39.26 -35.98 7.73
N PRO A 965 -39.84 -34.77 7.88
CA PRO A 965 -39.62 -33.92 9.03
C PRO A 965 -39.85 -34.60 10.39
N ARG A 966 -38.91 -34.45 11.33
CA ARG A 966 -39.00 -34.94 12.72
C ARG A 966 -38.73 -33.84 13.73
N LEU A 967 -39.42 -33.88 14.87
CA LEU A 967 -39.23 -32.94 15.96
C LEU A 967 -37.86 -33.15 16.63
N VAL A 968 -37.06 -32.09 16.79
CA VAL A 968 -35.78 -32.11 17.51
C VAL A 968 -35.81 -31.32 18.83
N VAL A 969 -36.42 -30.13 18.82
CA VAL A 969 -36.56 -29.28 20.02
C VAL A 969 -38.00 -28.80 20.11
N PRO A 970 -38.70 -28.97 21.25
CA PRO A 970 -40.11 -28.64 21.36
C PRO A 970 -40.37 -27.13 21.48
N GLY A 971 -41.48 -26.69 20.89
CA GLY A 971 -42.05 -25.36 21.11
C GLY A 971 -42.85 -25.29 22.42
N CYS A 972 -43.17 -24.06 22.85
CA CYS A 972 -43.78 -23.79 24.16
C CYS A 972 -45.12 -24.50 24.44
N GLU A 973 -45.91 -24.81 23.42
CA GLU A 973 -47.18 -25.53 23.58
C GLU A 973 -46.99 -27.06 23.75
N HIS A 974 -45.77 -27.58 23.54
CA HIS A 974 -45.45 -29.01 23.51
C HIS A 974 -44.25 -29.40 24.39
N SER A 975 -43.73 -28.49 25.22
CA SER A 975 -42.51 -28.67 26.03
C SER A 975 -42.70 -29.31 27.40
N ALA A 976 -43.94 -29.62 27.81
CA ALA A 976 -44.19 -30.11 29.17
C ALA A 976 -43.44 -31.42 29.46
N GLY A 977 -42.53 -31.38 30.44
CA GLY A 977 -41.66 -32.47 30.85
C GLY A 977 -40.42 -32.67 29.97
N SER A 978 -40.12 -31.77 29.02
CA SER A 978 -39.00 -31.93 28.08
C SER A 978 -37.66 -31.40 28.61
N GLY A 979 -37.67 -30.57 29.66
CA GLY A 979 -36.48 -29.88 30.18
C GLY A 979 -36.14 -28.58 29.45
N PHE A 980 -37.02 -28.12 28.56
CA PHE A 980 -36.87 -26.87 27.79
C PHE A 980 -37.75 -25.74 28.34
N GLU A 981 -38.52 -25.99 29.40
CA GLU A 981 -39.53 -25.06 29.90
C GLU A 981 -38.95 -23.70 30.32
N GLY A 982 -39.52 -22.61 29.80
CA GLY A 982 -39.02 -21.24 29.96
C GLY A 982 -38.02 -20.81 28.89
N HIS A 983 -37.42 -21.75 28.17
CA HIS A 983 -36.44 -21.56 27.10
C HIS A 983 -36.79 -22.38 25.85
N GLU A 984 -38.08 -22.58 25.59
CA GLU A 984 -38.56 -23.39 24.48
C GLU A 984 -38.24 -22.78 23.13
N TYR A 985 -38.21 -23.60 22.08
CA TYR A 985 -37.93 -23.14 20.73
C TYR A 985 -38.95 -22.11 20.24
N PHE A 986 -38.46 -20.99 19.71
CA PHE A 986 -39.23 -19.96 19.01
C PHE A 986 -38.84 -19.89 17.54
N GLU A 987 -37.57 -19.60 17.22
CA GLU A 987 -37.07 -19.44 15.83
C GLU A 987 -35.54 -19.66 15.76
N ALA A 988 -34.90 -19.25 14.66
CA ALA A 988 -33.44 -19.21 14.48
C ALA A 988 -32.73 -20.57 14.59
N ALA A 989 -33.21 -21.59 13.89
CA ALA A 989 -32.56 -22.90 13.91
C ALA A 989 -31.15 -22.81 13.31
N SER A 990 -30.13 -23.21 14.06
CA SER A 990 -28.77 -23.34 13.56
C SER A 990 -28.06 -24.54 14.18
N ILE A 991 -27.21 -25.22 13.40
CA ILE A 991 -26.59 -26.48 13.82
C ILE A 991 -25.09 -26.44 13.60
N ARG A 992 -24.33 -26.92 14.58
CA ARG A 992 -22.86 -27.05 14.50
C ARG A 992 -22.40 -28.39 15.06
N LYS A 993 -21.37 -28.97 14.44
CA LYS A 993 -20.75 -30.18 14.94
C LYS A 993 -19.45 -29.84 15.66
N VAL A 994 -19.35 -30.29 16.91
CA VAL A 994 -18.18 -30.08 17.76
C VAL A 994 -17.68 -31.46 18.19
N GLY A 995 -16.57 -31.91 17.59
CA GLY A 995 -16.08 -33.27 17.77
C GLY A 995 -17.14 -34.31 17.35
N ALA A 996 -17.67 -35.04 18.33
CA ALA A 996 -18.68 -36.08 18.12
C ALA A 996 -20.09 -35.68 18.59
N ASP A 997 -20.30 -34.41 18.95
CA ASP A 997 -21.57 -33.87 19.43
C ASP A 997 -22.11 -32.82 18.46
N TYR A 998 -23.44 -32.74 18.37
CA TYR A 998 -24.20 -31.79 17.59
C TYR A 998 -24.80 -30.75 18.52
N TYR A 999 -24.49 -29.49 18.28
CA TYR A 999 -24.97 -28.33 19.01
C TYR A 999 -26.03 -27.65 18.15
N PHE A 1000 -27.26 -27.64 18.64
CA PHE A 1000 -28.39 -26.96 18.03
C PHE A 1000 -28.62 -25.63 18.75
N ILE A 1001 -28.32 -24.53 18.07
CA ILE A 1001 -28.47 -23.17 18.55
C ILE A 1001 -29.86 -22.68 18.09
N TYR A 1002 -30.56 -21.97 18.96
CA TYR A 1002 -31.88 -21.44 18.65
C TYR A 1002 -32.27 -20.25 19.51
N SER A 1003 -33.22 -19.46 19.02
CA SER A 1003 -33.87 -18.39 19.78
C SER A 1003 -35.05 -18.93 20.55
N SER A 1004 -35.13 -18.59 21.84
CA SER A 1004 -36.17 -19.13 22.71
C SER A 1004 -37.48 -18.32 22.67
N ILE A 1005 -38.52 -18.81 23.34
CA ILE A 1005 -39.82 -18.13 23.47
C ILE A 1005 -39.78 -16.76 24.14
N VAL A 1006 -38.67 -16.41 24.82
CA VAL A 1006 -38.45 -15.04 25.33
C VAL A 1006 -37.76 -14.14 24.31
N MET A 1007 -37.44 -14.65 23.11
CA MET A 1007 -36.96 -13.96 21.90
C MET A 1007 -35.57 -13.33 22.00
N HIS A 1008 -35.16 -12.81 23.15
CA HIS A 1008 -33.93 -12.02 23.31
C HIS A 1008 -32.66 -12.83 23.54
N GLU A 1009 -32.74 -14.15 23.59
CA GLU A 1009 -31.63 -15.03 23.95
C GLU A 1009 -31.37 -16.11 22.90
N LEU A 1010 -30.11 -16.47 22.73
CA LEU A 1010 -29.70 -17.66 21.99
C LEU A 1010 -29.35 -18.76 23.00
N CYS A 1011 -30.10 -19.85 22.90
CA CYS A 1011 -29.95 -21.07 23.65
C CYS A 1011 -29.22 -22.13 22.83
N TYR A 1012 -28.79 -23.21 23.48
CA TYR A 1012 -28.32 -24.41 22.79
C TYR A 1012 -28.88 -25.70 23.38
N ALA A 1013 -28.94 -26.72 22.54
CA ALA A 1013 -29.20 -28.09 22.92
C ALA A 1013 -28.16 -29.02 22.29
N VAL A 1014 -27.84 -30.13 22.95
CA VAL A 1014 -26.76 -31.04 22.52
C VAL A 1014 -27.30 -32.43 22.26
N SER A 1015 -26.82 -33.08 21.20
CA SER A 1015 -27.10 -34.49 20.89
C SER A 1015 -25.88 -35.21 20.30
N ARG A 1016 -25.86 -36.54 20.42
CA ARG A 1016 -24.92 -37.43 19.69
C ARG A 1016 -25.38 -37.75 18.28
N GLU A 1017 -26.64 -37.44 17.96
CA GLU A 1017 -27.28 -37.72 16.68
C GLU A 1017 -27.81 -36.39 16.12
N PRO A 1018 -27.62 -36.10 14.82
CA PRO A 1018 -28.05 -34.83 14.25
C PRO A 1018 -29.59 -34.69 14.24
N ASP A 1019 -30.34 -35.78 14.18
CA ASP A 1019 -31.78 -35.75 13.89
C ASP A 1019 -32.71 -36.03 15.09
N ARG A 1020 -32.16 -36.26 16.29
CA ARG A 1020 -32.95 -36.64 17.49
C ARG A 1020 -32.15 -36.48 18.78
N GLY A 1021 -32.84 -36.52 19.92
CA GLY A 1021 -32.21 -36.72 21.23
C GLY A 1021 -31.51 -35.48 21.82
N PHE A 1022 -31.89 -34.28 21.37
CA PHE A 1022 -31.33 -33.04 21.88
C PHE A 1022 -31.77 -32.78 23.33
N VAL A 1023 -30.79 -32.39 24.15
CA VAL A 1023 -30.98 -32.02 25.56
C VAL A 1023 -30.60 -30.57 25.73
N TYR A 1024 -31.45 -29.78 26.38
CA TYR A 1024 -31.20 -28.36 26.66
C TYR A 1024 -29.89 -28.17 27.43
N GLY A 1025 -29.06 -27.22 26.95
CA GLY A 1025 -27.74 -26.93 27.50
C GLY A 1025 -27.64 -25.60 28.25
N GLY A 1026 -28.52 -24.63 27.97
CA GLY A 1026 -28.48 -23.31 28.59
C GLY A 1026 -28.56 -22.15 27.60
N VAL A 1027 -28.46 -20.93 28.13
CA VAL A 1027 -28.34 -19.68 27.36
C VAL A 1027 -26.87 -19.41 27.05
N ILE A 1028 -26.54 -19.10 25.80
CA ILE A 1028 -25.20 -18.68 25.38
C ILE A 1028 -25.06 -17.16 25.49
N VAL A 1029 -26.02 -16.40 24.97
CA VAL A 1029 -25.99 -14.92 24.98
C VAL A 1029 -27.41 -14.35 24.97
N SER A 1030 -27.61 -13.21 25.64
CA SER A 1030 -28.85 -12.42 25.62
C SER A 1030 -28.56 -11.04 25.06
N ASN A 1031 -29.29 -10.58 24.05
CA ASN A 1031 -29.13 -9.24 23.46
C ASN A 1031 -29.69 -8.10 24.34
N CYS A 1032 -30.19 -8.46 25.53
CA CYS A 1032 -30.55 -7.56 26.64
C CYS A 1032 -29.57 -7.67 27.82
N ASP A 1033 -28.54 -8.51 27.71
CA ASP A 1033 -27.55 -8.85 28.75
C ASP A 1033 -28.18 -9.48 30.01
N LEU A 1034 -29.30 -10.20 29.88
CA LEU A 1034 -30.00 -10.86 31.01
C LEU A 1034 -29.35 -12.19 31.42
N HIS A 1035 -29.69 -12.70 32.61
CA HIS A 1035 -29.28 -14.00 33.18
C HIS A 1035 -27.81 -14.12 33.63
N ILE A 1036 -27.03 -13.06 33.51
CA ILE A 1036 -25.66 -12.99 34.04
C ILE A 1036 -25.59 -12.14 35.30
N ASP A 1037 -24.89 -12.64 36.32
CA ASP A 1037 -24.65 -11.96 37.60
C ASP A 1037 -23.17 -11.59 37.85
N SER A 1038 -22.33 -11.70 36.82
CA SER A 1038 -20.88 -11.45 36.88
C SER A 1038 -20.53 -10.01 37.30
N TYR A 1039 -21.36 -9.02 36.94
CA TYR A 1039 -21.12 -7.61 37.25
C TYR A 1039 -22.37 -6.80 37.65
N LYS A 1040 -23.55 -7.43 37.66
CA LYS A 1040 -24.85 -6.82 37.91
C LYS A 1040 -25.84 -7.84 38.49
N PRO A 1041 -27.04 -7.46 38.94
CA PRO A 1041 -28.11 -8.43 39.19
C PRO A 1041 -28.53 -9.19 37.93
N ALA A 1042 -28.74 -10.51 38.03
CA ALA A 1042 -29.08 -11.39 36.90
C ALA A 1042 -30.28 -10.91 36.07
N ASP A 1043 -31.34 -10.46 36.75
CA ASP A 1043 -32.61 -10.06 36.14
C ASP A 1043 -32.62 -8.60 35.66
N LYS A 1044 -31.52 -7.85 35.84
CA LYS A 1044 -31.44 -6.46 35.38
C LYS A 1044 -31.06 -6.40 33.90
N PRO A 1045 -31.89 -5.85 33.00
CA PRO A 1045 -31.52 -5.64 31.60
C PRO A 1045 -30.53 -4.48 31.49
N MET A 1046 -29.53 -4.61 30.63
CA MET A 1046 -28.52 -3.57 30.38
C MET A 1046 -28.54 -3.03 28.95
N ALA A 1047 -29.37 -3.61 28.10
CA ALA A 1047 -29.65 -3.13 26.76
C ALA A 1047 -31.13 -3.38 26.44
N TYR A 1048 -31.65 -2.62 25.48
CA TYR A 1048 -33.00 -2.78 24.96
C TYR A 1048 -32.92 -3.60 23.68
N GLY A 1049 -33.28 -4.88 23.76
CA GLY A 1049 -33.23 -5.83 22.66
C GLY A 1049 -34.60 -6.19 22.10
N ALA A 1050 -34.64 -7.29 21.36
CA ALA A 1050 -35.82 -7.88 20.73
C ALA A 1050 -35.43 -9.30 20.24
N ASN A 1051 -35.99 -9.79 19.14
CA ASN A 1051 -35.63 -11.10 18.57
C ASN A 1051 -34.10 -11.28 18.44
N ASN A 1052 -33.60 -12.49 18.65
CA ASN A 1052 -32.17 -12.81 18.58
C ASN A 1052 -31.96 -13.98 17.60
N HIS A 1053 -30.87 -13.95 16.84
CA HIS A 1053 -30.55 -14.94 15.82
C HIS A 1053 -29.04 -15.01 15.62
N GLY A 1054 -28.51 -16.21 15.44
CA GLY A 1054 -27.12 -16.42 15.04
C GLY A 1054 -26.64 -17.81 15.43
N SER A 1055 -25.33 -18.03 15.33
CA SER A 1055 -24.74 -19.35 15.57
C SER A 1055 -23.30 -19.28 16.05
N ILE A 1056 -22.76 -20.43 16.42
CA ILE A 1056 -21.36 -20.56 16.84
C ILE A 1056 -20.45 -20.97 15.69
N VAL A 1057 -19.19 -20.57 15.74
CA VAL A 1057 -18.16 -21.06 14.82
C VAL A 1057 -16.80 -21.13 15.50
N GLN A 1058 -15.97 -22.06 15.07
CA GLN A 1058 -14.57 -22.10 15.46
C GLN A 1058 -13.75 -21.26 14.49
N ILE A 1059 -12.99 -20.30 15.02
CA ILE A 1059 -12.06 -19.46 14.26
C ILE A 1059 -10.68 -19.62 14.89
N GLY A 1060 -9.76 -20.24 14.14
CA GLY A 1060 -8.47 -20.66 14.69
C GLY A 1060 -8.67 -21.67 15.82
N GLU A 1061 -8.13 -21.37 17.00
CA GLU A 1061 -8.27 -22.22 18.20
C GLU A 1061 -9.50 -21.87 19.06
N ASP A 1062 -10.11 -20.73 18.81
CA ASP A 1062 -11.17 -20.16 19.65
C ASP A 1062 -12.57 -20.38 19.06
N TRP A 1063 -13.57 -20.45 19.93
CA TRP A 1063 -14.98 -20.50 19.54
C TRP A 1063 -15.65 -19.16 19.79
N TYR A 1064 -16.58 -18.79 18.91
CA TYR A 1064 -17.33 -17.55 18.99
C TYR A 1064 -18.82 -17.80 18.80
N ILE A 1065 -19.67 -17.04 19.48
CA ILE A 1065 -21.11 -16.91 19.19
C ILE A 1065 -21.33 -15.65 18.38
N PHE A 1066 -22.03 -15.73 17.26
CA PHE A 1066 -22.53 -14.61 16.48
C PHE A 1066 -24.01 -14.42 16.82
N TYR A 1067 -24.44 -13.17 16.93
CA TYR A 1067 -25.80 -12.76 17.29
C TYR A 1067 -26.07 -11.35 16.76
N HIS A 1068 -27.22 -10.73 17.08
CA HIS A 1068 -27.45 -9.32 16.75
C HIS A 1068 -28.05 -8.50 17.90
N ARG A 1069 -27.93 -7.18 17.74
CA ARG A 1069 -28.56 -6.17 18.60
C ARG A 1069 -29.45 -5.24 17.79
N HIS A 1070 -30.33 -4.50 18.45
CA HIS A 1070 -31.24 -3.55 17.82
C HIS A 1070 -30.71 -2.12 17.88
N THR A 1071 -30.93 -1.38 16.81
CA THR A 1071 -30.63 0.04 16.71
C THR A 1071 -31.89 0.83 16.35
N ASN A 1072 -31.78 2.15 16.36
CA ASN A 1072 -32.82 3.11 16.02
C ASN A 1072 -34.13 2.97 16.85
N GLY A 1073 -34.11 2.18 17.94
CA GLY A 1073 -35.26 1.93 18.79
C GLY A 1073 -36.36 1.09 18.13
N THR A 1074 -36.02 0.29 17.12
CA THR A 1074 -36.97 -0.52 16.33
C THR A 1074 -36.52 -1.98 16.28
N TRP A 1075 -37.44 -2.88 15.94
CA TRP A 1075 -37.16 -4.30 15.69
C TRP A 1075 -36.44 -4.53 14.35
N TYR A 1076 -36.53 -3.58 13.41
CA TYR A 1076 -36.21 -3.77 11.98
C TYR A 1076 -34.87 -3.16 11.53
N SER A 1077 -34.03 -2.75 12.47
CA SER A 1077 -32.69 -2.24 12.20
C SER A 1077 -31.74 -2.96 13.16
N ARG A 1078 -31.13 -4.03 12.69
CA ARG A 1078 -30.34 -4.94 13.51
C ARG A 1078 -28.90 -5.03 13.03
N GLN A 1079 -27.96 -5.10 13.98
CA GLN A 1079 -26.52 -5.16 13.70
C GLN A 1079 -25.90 -6.41 14.30
N GLY A 1080 -25.08 -7.09 13.50
CA GLY A 1080 -24.31 -8.26 13.93
C GLY A 1080 -23.30 -7.93 15.03
N CYS A 1081 -23.29 -8.77 16.06
CA CYS A 1081 -22.35 -8.79 17.17
C CYS A 1081 -21.81 -10.20 17.36
N ALA A 1082 -20.65 -10.36 17.98
CA ALA A 1082 -20.11 -11.67 18.30
C ALA A 1082 -19.36 -11.65 19.63
N GLU A 1083 -19.28 -12.77 20.33
CA GLU A 1083 -18.52 -12.90 21.58
C GLU A 1083 -17.71 -14.19 21.58
N LYS A 1084 -16.52 -14.15 22.20
CA LYS A 1084 -15.72 -15.35 22.42
C LYS A 1084 -16.41 -16.26 23.45
N ILE A 1085 -16.62 -17.52 23.11
CA ILE A 1085 -17.18 -18.54 23.99
C ILE A 1085 -16.15 -19.63 24.30
N ARG A 1086 -16.43 -20.40 25.34
CA ARG A 1086 -15.67 -21.62 25.65
C ARG A 1086 -16.64 -22.79 25.74
N ILE A 1087 -16.37 -23.83 24.96
CA ILE A 1087 -16.99 -25.14 25.14
C ILE A 1087 -16.13 -25.90 26.16
N THR A 1088 -16.70 -26.22 27.32
CA THR A 1088 -16.00 -26.92 28.41
C THR A 1088 -15.80 -28.40 28.09
N GLU A 1089 -15.00 -29.08 28.90
CA GLU A 1089 -14.70 -30.52 28.71
C GLU A 1089 -15.96 -31.41 28.78
N ASP A 1090 -16.99 -30.99 29.53
CA ASP A 1090 -18.28 -31.67 29.61
C ASP A 1090 -19.27 -31.25 28.50
N GLY A 1091 -18.82 -30.40 27.58
CA GLY A 1091 -19.59 -29.91 26.44
C GLY A 1091 -20.53 -28.74 26.75
N SER A 1092 -20.56 -28.22 27.98
CA SER A 1092 -21.37 -27.04 28.30
C SER A 1092 -20.75 -25.74 27.78
N ILE A 1093 -21.61 -24.73 27.57
CA ILE A 1093 -21.23 -23.38 27.16
C ILE A 1093 -21.68 -22.41 28.25
N PRO A 1094 -20.76 -21.81 29.03
CA PRO A 1094 -21.10 -20.74 29.94
C PRO A 1094 -21.63 -19.53 29.17
N GLN A 1095 -22.67 -18.90 29.71
CA GLN A 1095 -23.23 -17.68 29.13
C GLN A 1095 -22.18 -16.55 29.13
N VAL A 1096 -22.11 -15.80 28.03
CA VAL A 1096 -21.19 -14.68 27.86
C VAL A 1096 -21.91 -13.33 27.97
N GLU A 1097 -21.15 -12.31 28.33
CA GLU A 1097 -21.64 -10.93 28.39
C GLU A 1097 -21.67 -10.30 26.99
N MET A 1098 -22.55 -9.32 26.80
CA MET A 1098 -22.39 -8.39 25.69
C MET A 1098 -21.19 -7.47 25.94
N THR A 1099 -20.26 -7.39 25.00
CA THR A 1099 -19.07 -6.54 25.08
C THR A 1099 -18.94 -5.66 23.84
N SER A 1100 -18.20 -4.57 23.96
CA SER A 1100 -17.69 -3.74 22.86
C SER A 1100 -16.50 -4.40 22.15
N CYS A 1101 -15.86 -5.39 22.77
CA CYS A 1101 -14.67 -6.08 22.25
C CYS A 1101 -14.99 -7.08 21.14
N GLY A 1102 -16.06 -7.85 21.32
CA GLY A 1102 -16.45 -8.93 20.42
C GLY A 1102 -15.30 -9.82 19.94
N LEU A 1103 -14.99 -9.75 18.64
CA LEU A 1103 -13.96 -10.59 18.00
C LEU A 1103 -12.51 -10.18 18.30
N ASN A 1104 -12.27 -9.15 19.11
CA ASN A 1104 -10.94 -8.59 19.35
C ASN A 1104 -9.97 -9.53 20.09
N GLY A 1105 -10.48 -10.60 20.71
CA GLY A 1105 -9.70 -11.56 21.48
C GLY A 1105 -9.29 -11.10 22.89
N GLY A 1106 -9.60 -9.85 23.25
CA GLY A 1106 -9.33 -9.24 24.55
C GLY A 1106 -9.90 -7.82 24.66
N CYS A 1107 -9.48 -7.09 25.71
CA CYS A 1107 -9.90 -5.71 25.93
C CYS A 1107 -9.51 -4.78 24.78
N LEU A 1108 -10.30 -3.74 24.54
CA LEU A 1108 -9.95 -2.62 23.68
C LEU A 1108 -8.79 -1.82 24.29
N ARG A 1109 -8.02 -1.05 23.51
CA ARG A 1109 -6.91 -0.26 24.07
C ARG A 1109 -7.43 0.83 25.02
N GLY A 1110 -6.74 1.05 26.14
CA GLY A 1110 -7.10 2.09 27.12
C GLY A 1110 -6.87 3.54 26.69
N GLY A 1111 -6.54 3.81 25.42
CA GLY A 1111 -6.31 5.13 24.87
C GLY A 1111 -6.86 5.25 23.44
N GLY A 1112 -7.20 6.47 23.03
CA GLY A 1112 -7.74 6.76 21.69
C GLY A 1112 -9.20 7.22 21.69
N GLU A 1113 -9.74 7.40 20.49
CA GLU A 1113 -11.14 7.79 20.26
C GLU A 1113 -11.95 6.60 19.72
N TYR A 1114 -13.10 6.34 20.35
CA TYR A 1114 -13.98 5.21 20.08
C TYR A 1114 -15.39 5.71 19.74
N GLY A 1115 -15.98 5.18 18.68
CA GLY A 1115 -17.35 5.51 18.28
C GLY A 1115 -18.36 5.13 19.37
N ALA A 1116 -19.33 6.00 19.63
CA ALA A 1116 -20.34 5.77 20.65
C ALA A 1116 -21.27 4.60 20.30
N TYR A 1117 -21.41 4.27 19.01
CA TYR A 1117 -22.13 3.08 18.54
C TYR A 1117 -21.52 1.76 19.05
N LEU A 1118 -20.31 1.78 19.64
CA LEU A 1118 -19.69 0.61 20.27
C LEU A 1118 -20.27 0.29 21.66
N ALA A 1119 -21.15 1.14 22.21
CA ALA A 1119 -21.76 0.88 23.50
C ALA A 1119 -22.55 -0.43 23.46
N CYS A 1120 -22.10 -1.38 24.28
CA CYS A 1120 -22.72 -2.69 24.45
C CYS A 1120 -23.86 -2.67 25.48
N ASN A 1121 -23.91 -1.64 26.33
CA ASN A 1121 -24.99 -1.42 27.28
C ASN A 1121 -25.62 -0.04 27.04
N LEU A 1122 -26.95 0.00 27.02
CA LEU A 1122 -27.77 1.20 26.86
C LEU A 1122 -28.98 1.05 27.77
N PHE A 1123 -29.07 1.87 28.82
CA PHE A 1123 -30.15 1.77 29.80
C PHE A 1123 -30.46 3.11 30.47
N THR A 1124 -31.58 3.14 31.19
CA THR A 1124 -32.00 4.24 32.08
C THR A 1124 -32.33 3.66 33.46
N ASP A 1125 -32.79 4.50 34.38
CA ASP A 1125 -33.32 4.06 35.67
C ASP A 1125 -34.68 3.32 35.54
N THR A 1126 -35.33 3.40 34.38
CA THR A 1126 -36.53 2.65 34.05
C THR A 1126 -36.16 1.45 33.19
N GLU A 1127 -36.35 0.27 33.76
CA GLU A 1127 -36.01 -0.99 33.11
C GLU A 1127 -37.02 -1.32 31.99
N SER A 1128 -36.50 -1.79 30.86
CA SER A 1128 -37.25 -2.41 29.78
C SER A 1128 -36.37 -3.47 29.14
N VAL A 1129 -36.98 -4.58 28.72
CA VAL A 1129 -36.30 -5.64 27.96
C VAL A 1129 -36.38 -5.32 26.47
N TYR A 1130 -37.54 -4.87 26.00
CA TYR A 1130 -37.80 -4.71 24.57
C TYR A 1130 -37.66 -3.26 24.09
N VAL A 1131 -37.22 -3.10 22.84
CA VAL A 1131 -37.28 -1.84 22.09
C VAL A 1131 -38.73 -1.41 21.79
N GLY A 1132 -38.92 -0.13 21.42
CA GLY A 1132 -40.20 0.43 20.98
C GLY A 1132 -40.69 1.67 21.75
N ASP A 1133 -39.89 2.19 22.69
CA ASP A 1133 -40.21 3.39 23.47
C ASP A 1133 -39.19 4.51 23.22
N ASP A 1134 -39.68 5.71 22.91
CA ASP A 1134 -38.87 6.91 22.62
C ASP A 1134 -38.22 7.55 23.87
N ARG A 1135 -38.31 6.91 25.04
CA ARG A 1135 -37.64 7.36 26.27
C ARG A 1135 -36.21 6.82 26.41
N PHE A 1136 -35.85 5.78 25.66
CA PHE A 1136 -34.58 5.07 25.84
C PHE A 1136 -33.47 5.54 24.88
N PRO A 1137 -32.20 5.56 25.32
CA PRO A 1137 -31.08 5.83 24.43
C PRO A 1137 -31.01 4.79 23.31
N LYS A 1138 -30.65 5.22 22.11
CA LYS A 1138 -30.63 4.37 20.91
C LYS A 1138 -29.48 4.72 19.98
N ILE A 1139 -28.89 3.70 19.36
CA ILE A 1139 -27.88 3.88 18.32
C ILE A 1139 -28.58 4.35 17.05
N MET A 1140 -28.07 5.41 16.43
CA MET A 1140 -28.63 6.07 15.25
C MET A 1140 -27.49 6.38 14.28
N GLN A 1141 -27.82 6.78 13.07
CA GLN A 1141 -26.87 7.36 12.11
C GLN A 1141 -27.45 8.64 11.51
N ASP A 1142 -26.55 9.50 11.01
CA ASP A 1142 -26.94 10.60 10.14
C ASP A 1142 -27.15 10.07 8.71
N GLY A 1143 -27.88 10.82 7.89
CA GLY A 1143 -28.14 10.41 6.51
C GLY A 1143 -29.24 9.36 6.36
N ARG A 1144 -29.20 8.63 5.25
CA ARG A 1144 -30.14 7.59 4.85
C ARG A 1144 -29.48 6.21 4.95
N ASP A 1145 -30.29 5.17 4.75
CA ASP A 1145 -29.79 3.82 4.51
C ASP A 1145 -28.78 3.79 3.35
N GLY A 1146 -27.63 3.16 3.56
CA GLY A 1146 -26.52 3.09 2.61
C GLY A 1146 -25.49 4.24 2.66
N ASP A 1147 -25.72 5.30 3.45
CA ASP A 1147 -24.70 6.33 3.68
C ASP A 1147 -23.62 5.80 4.65
N GLU A 1148 -22.33 5.94 4.30
CA GLU A 1148 -21.18 5.50 5.12
C GLU A 1148 -20.86 6.49 6.26
N GLU A 1149 -21.86 6.78 7.09
CA GLU A 1149 -21.74 7.73 8.19
C GLU A 1149 -21.55 7.02 9.55
N PRO A 1150 -20.72 7.57 10.46
CA PRO A 1150 -20.51 6.96 11.77
C PRO A 1150 -21.80 6.99 12.62
N GLY A 1151 -22.11 5.86 13.25
CA GLY A 1151 -23.21 5.76 14.19
C GLY A 1151 -22.96 6.57 15.47
N TYR A 1152 -24.03 7.06 16.09
CA TYR A 1152 -23.99 7.80 17.36
C TYR A 1152 -25.12 7.32 18.28
N ILE A 1153 -25.02 7.60 19.58
CA ILE A 1153 -26.13 7.37 20.50
C ILE A 1153 -26.98 8.63 20.57
N GLY A 1154 -28.22 8.53 20.13
CA GLY A 1154 -29.24 9.55 20.31
C GLY A 1154 -30.07 9.32 21.57
N ASN A 1155 -30.88 10.32 21.91
CA ASN A 1155 -31.82 10.25 23.03
C ASN A 1155 -31.14 10.09 24.40
N MET A 1156 -29.95 10.68 24.58
CA MET A 1156 -29.30 10.79 25.88
C MET A 1156 -30.02 11.87 26.71
N LYS A 1157 -31.10 11.46 27.38
CA LYS A 1157 -31.89 12.25 28.34
C LYS A 1157 -31.43 11.99 29.78
N ASP A 1158 -31.92 12.75 30.75
CA ASP A 1158 -31.55 12.56 32.15
C ASP A 1158 -31.67 11.09 32.56
N HIS A 1159 -30.66 10.55 33.25
CA HIS A 1159 -30.47 9.13 33.60
C HIS A 1159 -30.07 8.16 32.47
N ALA A 1160 -30.07 8.57 31.20
CA ALA A 1160 -29.61 7.71 30.11
C ALA A 1160 -28.12 7.39 30.26
N THR A 1161 -27.78 6.11 30.18
CA THR A 1161 -26.43 5.59 30.40
C THR A 1161 -25.98 4.76 29.20
N ALA A 1162 -24.75 5.03 28.75
CA ALA A 1162 -24.05 4.25 27.75
C ALA A 1162 -22.84 3.54 28.38
N GLY A 1163 -22.74 2.23 28.20
CA GLY A 1163 -21.67 1.39 28.75
C GLY A 1163 -20.82 0.74 27.66
N PHE A 1164 -19.51 0.81 27.84
CA PHE A 1164 -18.48 0.29 26.94
C PHE A 1164 -17.63 -0.73 27.70
N LYS A 1165 -17.49 -1.95 27.18
CA LYS A 1165 -16.84 -3.07 27.89
C LYS A 1165 -15.92 -3.83 26.94
N TYR A 1166 -14.64 -4.04 27.20
CA TYR A 1166 -13.77 -3.47 28.23
C TYR A 1166 -12.60 -2.76 27.56
N PHE A 1167 -11.96 -1.84 28.28
CA PHE A 1167 -10.71 -1.22 27.88
C PHE A 1167 -9.60 -1.69 28.82
N ASP A 1168 -8.43 -2.01 28.29
CA ASP A 1168 -7.22 -2.20 29.08
C ASP A 1168 -6.65 -0.83 29.43
N CYS A 1169 -7.20 -0.21 30.48
CA CYS A 1169 -6.80 1.11 30.92
C CYS A 1169 -5.43 1.04 31.59
N LYS A 1170 -4.50 1.88 31.15
CA LYS A 1170 -3.21 2.06 31.81
C LYS A 1170 -2.84 3.53 31.80
N ASN A 1171 -2.67 4.12 32.97
CA ASN A 1171 -2.35 5.53 33.17
C ASN A 1171 -3.29 6.48 32.40
N VAL A 1172 -4.58 6.19 32.42
CA VAL A 1172 -5.61 7.03 31.80
C VAL A 1172 -5.90 8.19 32.75
N THR A 1173 -5.48 9.38 32.34
CA THR A 1173 -5.51 10.62 33.13
C THR A 1173 -6.51 11.65 32.60
N GLY A 1174 -7.13 11.39 31.45
CA GLY A 1174 -8.18 12.23 30.88
C GLY A 1174 -9.24 11.42 30.15
N ILE A 1175 -10.44 11.97 30.12
CA ILE A 1175 -11.57 11.42 29.35
C ILE A 1175 -12.28 12.55 28.63
N GLY A 1176 -12.69 12.28 27.40
CA GLY A 1176 -13.47 13.19 26.59
C GLY A 1176 -14.62 12.51 25.87
N ILE A 1177 -15.50 13.33 25.31
CA ILE A 1177 -16.63 12.92 24.49
C ILE A 1177 -16.83 13.92 23.35
N LYS A 1178 -17.36 13.47 22.22
CA LYS A 1178 -17.94 14.36 21.21
C LYS A 1178 -19.45 14.32 21.26
N THR A 1179 -20.09 15.47 21.45
CA THR A 1179 -21.55 15.58 21.63
C THR A 1179 -22.14 16.73 20.83
N ARG A 1180 -23.45 16.66 20.57
CA ARG A 1180 -24.28 17.76 20.06
C ARG A 1180 -25.69 17.67 20.63
N GLY A 1181 -26.52 18.68 20.36
CA GLY A 1181 -27.96 18.66 20.63
C GLY A 1181 -28.44 19.74 21.59
N TYR A 1182 -29.76 19.81 21.77
CA TYR A 1182 -30.44 20.67 22.73
C TYR A 1182 -30.33 20.10 24.14
N ALA A 1183 -29.13 20.15 24.71
CA ALA A 1183 -28.80 19.60 26.03
C ALA A 1183 -27.98 20.59 26.85
N ASP A 1184 -28.30 20.73 28.14
CA ASP A 1184 -27.51 21.50 29.11
C ASP A 1184 -27.34 20.69 30.39
N GLY A 1185 -26.10 20.35 30.74
CA GLY A 1185 -25.82 19.40 31.81
C GLY A 1185 -24.39 18.86 31.79
N HIS A 1186 -24.23 17.61 32.21
CA HIS A 1186 -22.95 16.92 32.17
C HIS A 1186 -23.11 15.40 32.00
N PHE A 1187 -22.05 14.75 31.53
CA PHE A 1187 -21.92 13.29 31.60
C PHE A 1187 -21.11 12.89 32.83
N GLU A 1188 -21.67 12.00 33.64
CA GLU A 1188 -20.98 11.35 34.75
C GLU A 1188 -20.22 10.12 34.24
N VAL A 1189 -18.94 10.01 34.62
CA VAL A 1189 -18.05 8.93 34.23
C VAL A 1189 -17.91 7.93 35.38
N ARG A 1190 -18.12 6.63 35.11
CA ARG A 1190 -17.96 5.54 36.08
C ARG A 1190 -17.25 4.33 35.45
N THR A 1191 -16.66 3.48 36.28
CA THR A 1191 -16.10 2.18 35.84
C THR A 1191 -16.95 0.96 36.18
N SER A 1192 -18.10 1.18 36.81
CA SER A 1192 -19.15 0.18 37.05
C SER A 1192 -20.51 0.85 36.88
N TRP A 1193 -21.53 0.04 36.57
CA TRP A 1193 -22.85 0.55 36.18
C TRP A 1193 -23.56 1.36 37.28
N ASP A 1194 -23.31 1.02 38.56
CA ASP A 1194 -23.84 1.68 39.76
C ASP A 1194 -22.75 2.27 40.69
N GLY A 1195 -21.52 2.36 40.19
CA GLY A 1195 -20.37 2.79 40.99
C GLY A 1195 -20.25 4.29 41.24
N GLU A 1196 -19.10 4.64 41.83
CA GLU A 1196 -18.72 6.03 42.11
C GLU A 1196 -18.50 6.82 40.81
N VAL A 1197 -18.91 8.10 40.84
CA VAL A 1197 -18.66 9.06 39.77
C VAL A 1197 -17.21 9.55 39.86
N LEU A 1198 -16.38 9.15 38.90
CA LEU A 1198 -14.96 9.53 38.84
C LEU A 1198 -14.75 10.93 38.27
N ALA A 1199 -15.59 11.34 37.32
CA ALA A 1199 -15.53 12.67 36.71
C ALA A 1199 -16.88 13.13 36.15
N ARG A 1200 -16.99 14.43 35.87
CA ARG A 1200 -18.15 15.06 35.25
C ARG A 1200 -17.70 15.89 34.07
N ILE A 1201 -18.14 15.54 32.87
CA ILE A 1201 -17.83 16.27 31.64
C ILE A 1201 -18.96 17.28 31.38
N PRO A 1202 -18.77 18.58 31.63
CA PRO A 1202 -19.82 19.57 31.38
C PRO A 1202 -20.02 19.73 29.87
N ILE A 1203 -21.27 19.80 29.44
CA ILE A 1203 -21.63 20.03 28.04
C ILE A 1203 -22.55 21.24 27.95
N ARG A 1204 -22.60 21.86 26.76
CA ARG A 1204 -23.54 22.93 26.45
C ARG A 1204 -24.27 22.61 25.15
N TYR A 1205 -25.31 23.39 24.90
CA TYR A 1205 -26.02 23.38 23.64
C TYR A 1205 -25.06 23.63 22.46
N SER A 1206 -25.08 22.72 21.48
CA SER A 1206 -24.41 22.92 20.20
C SER A 1206 -25.16 22.23 19.06
N ASN A 1207 -25.13 22.85 17.88
CA ASN A 1207 -25.70 22.31 16.63
C ASN A 1207 -24.67 21.53 15.80
N VAL A 1208 -23.40 21.56 16.21
CA VAL A 1208 -22.30 20.83 15.59
C VAL A 1208 -21.70 19.86 16.60
N TRP A 1209 -20.97 18.86 16.12
CA TRP A 1209 -20.23 17.97 17.00
C TRP A 1209 -19.09 18.75 17.68
N GLU A 1210 -19.10 18.79 19.01
CA GLU A 1210 -18.08 19.46 19.82
C GLU A 1210 -17.42 18.46 20.78
N GLU A 1211 -16.09 18.57 20.91
CA GLU A 1211 -15.32 17.80 21.89
C GLU A 1211 -15.32 18.49 23.25
N TYR A 1212 -15.61 17.72 24.29
CA TYR A 1212 -15.48 18.12 25.69
C TYR A 1212 -14.60 17.10 26.41
N SER A 1213 -13.63 17.55 27.21
CA SER A 1213 -12.78 16.64 27.98
C SER A 1213 -12.44 17.19 29.37
N VAL A 1214 -12.17 16.28 30.30
CA VAL A 1214 -11.79 16.58 31.68
C VAL A 1214 -10.68 15.64 32.15
N PRO A 1215 -9.83 16.07 33.10
CA PRO A 1215 -8.95 15.16 33.81
C PRO A 1215 -9.76 14.13 34.62
N VAL A 1216 -9.33 12.87 34.60
CA VAL A 1216 -9.90 11.78 35.41
C VAL A 1216 -8.82 10.74 35.66
N HIS A 1217 -8.80 10.10 36.81
CA HIS A 1217 -7.99 8.89 36.99
C HIS A 1217 -8.88 7.67 36.84
N ILE A 1218 -8.73 6.94 35.72
CA ILE A 1218 -9.36 5.63 35.55
C ILE A 1218 -8.38 4.59 36.09
N PRO A 1219 -8.81 3.66 36.97
CA PRO A 1219 -7.93 2.62 37.51
C PRO A 1219 -7.31 1.75 36.42
N ASP A 1220 -6.08 1.31 36.64
CA ASP A 1220 -5.38 0.44 35.69
C ASP A 1220 -6.02 -0.96 35.59
N GLY A 1221 -5.81 -1.62 34.45
CA GLY A 1221 -6.35 -2.93 34.08
C GLY A 1221 -7.66 -2.86 33.28
N PRO A 1222 -8.34 -4.00 33.09
CA PRO A 1222 -9.62 -4.06 32.40
C PRO A 1222 -10.70 -3.23 33.09
N GLN A 1223 -11.17 -2.18 32.42
CA GLN A 1223 -12.23 -1.29 32.91
C GLN A 1223 -13.40 -1.26 31.93
N ALA A 1224 -14.61 -1.34 32.47
CA ALA A 1224 -15.79 -0.85 31.77
C ALA A 1224 -15.82 0.67 31.90
N ILE A 1225 -16.40 1.39 30.94
CA ILE A 1225 -16.65 2.82 31.04
C ILE A 1225 -18.13 3.07 30.86
N TYR A 1226 -18.75 3.71 31.84
CA TYR A 1226 -20.16 4.12 31.79
C TYR A 1226 -20.26 5.64 31.78
N LEU A 1227 -21.04 6.16 30.84
CA LEU A 1227 -21.36 7.56 30.67
C LEU A 1227 -22.84 7.78 30.93
N THR A 1228 -23.19 8.41 32.05
CA THR A 1228 -24.58 8.74 32.40
C THR A 1228 -24.84 10.22 32.19
N TYR A 1229 -25.81 10.57 31.37
CA TYR A 1229 -26.20 11.97 31.21
C TYR A 1229 -27.04 12.48 32.38
N ARG A 1230 -26.70 13.67 32.86
CA ARG A 1230 -27.38 14.42 33.93
C ARG A 1230 -27.67 15.85 33.47
N GLY A 1231 -28.93 16.18 33.27
CA GLY A 1231 -29.31 17.53 32.81
C GLY A 1231 -30.65 17.62 32.10
N GLU A 1232 -30.92 18.80 31.55
CA GLU A 1232 -32.13 19.06 30.78
C GLU A 1232 -31.88 18.87 29.28
N GLY A 1233 -32.86 18.30 28.57
CA GLY A 1233 -32.84 18.19 27.12
C GLY A 1233 -32.41 16.83 26.60
N ASN A 1234 -31.83 16.80 25.40
CA ASN A 1234 -31.50 15.58 24.67
C ASN A 1234 -30.14 15.75 23.97
N ALA A 1235 -29.13 15.04 24.47
CA ALA A 1235 -27.81 14.98 23.88
C ALA A 1235 -27.72 13.82 22.86
N SER A 1236 -26.88 14.02 21.84
CA SER A 1236 -26.37 12.96 20.99
C SER A 1236 -24.88 12.79 21.27
N LEU A 1237 -24.43 11.55 21.46
CA LEU A 1237 -23.05 11.21 21.77
C LEU A 1237 -22.44 10.49 20.56
N LEU A 1238 -21.40 11.07 19.96
CA LEU A 1238 -20.71 10.50 18.78
C LEU A 1238 -19.53 9.61 19.16
N SER A 1239 -18.74 10.01 20.17
CA SER A 1239 -17.55 9.24 20.55
C SER A 1239 -17.15 9.43 22.01
N LEU A 1240 -16.41 8.44 22.52
CA LEU A 1240 -15.67 8.41 23.78
C LEU A 1240 -14.17 8.56 23.47
N ILE A 1241 -13.45 9.37 24.26
CA ILE A 1241 -12.01 9.61 24.09
C ILE A 1241 -11.32 9.28 25.41
N LEU A 1242 -10.36 8.36 25.40
CA LEU A 1242 -9.51 8.03 26.55
C LEU A 1242 -8.10 8.61 26.31
N LYS A 1243 -7.63 9.43 27.26
CA LYS A 1243 -6.33 10.11 27.17
C LYS A 1243 -5.38 9.55 28.23
N THR A 1244 -4.22 9.07 27.81
CA THR A 1244 -3.16 8.61 28.71
C THR A 1244 -2.26 9.78 29.12
N GLY A 1245 -1.49 9.64 30.21
CA GLY A 1245 -0.65 10.70 30.80
C GLY A 1245 0.33 11.42 29.87
N GLU A 1246 0.60 10.89 28.67
CA GLU A 1246 1.46 11.51 27.64
C GLU A 1246 0.70 12.48 26.71
N GLN A 1247 -0.65 12.49 26.73
CA GLN A 1247 -1.51 13.19 25.77
C GLN A 1247 -2.17 14.47 26.32
N LEU A 1248 -1.76 14.95 27.52
CA LEU A 1248 -2.30 16.15 28.17
C LEU A 1248 -1.29 17.30 28.22
#